data_AF-A0AA42Z193-F1
#
_entry.id   AF-A0AA42Z193-F1
#
_cell.length_a   1.000
_cell.length_b   1.000
_cell.length_c   1.000
_cell.angle_alpha   90.00
_cell.angle_beta   90.00
_cell.angle_gamma   90.00
#
_symmetry.space_group_name_H-M   'P 1'
#
loop_
_entity.id
_entity.type
_entity.pdbx_description
1 polymer ?
#
loop_
_entity_poly.entity_id
_entity_poly.type
_entity_poly.pdbx_seq_one_letter_code
_entity_poly.pdbx_strand_id
1 'polypeptide(L)'
;MNSNDLEKILDNAIDSVREDNLSAKDEQRITDDVWREVEKAHAESIAGTEQEELGARIRDCADFQAVIPAYLRNSLSEAKALLLEDHVGECLPCRKALNESRSRHGGSTAPVKQPGNSRLAAWGWRIAVAATIFVALVGVGYNSSVFSIQTGGMITIENLDGEVLQVTEDGTTALKAGDTIQTSGGTALRTGKGSRAMLRLEDGSLVEMDERAELAVKNQRKLWALNERDRIIDLERGSIIVEAAKQENGRLYVNTDEANVAVTGTTFAVNHGMKGSRVSVIEGEVHVGHSGQTDILLAGNQTTTNERLDAVPVADEISWSQNRERHIQVLAELTRITQEIEQEIQGPSTRYSTTLLDRAPADTVIYVGIPNLAETLADSYQLLQEKVQENTLLSEWWDEAVAEGDFEEDLERMMDELQAWGDELGDEIALTVQMDASGGVVEPVILSTVHRPAGFGRFVQDRIQGISDEVGGDSPIIAVVEDGSMAPTEADMFVAVRGDLVAFTPERAQIDAFTRNLRGTAPSTFVGQPFHTRLDELYREGVEWVIGVDVATLVDANDVIDNSDSMAKTLGIHDMQHVIAQRQKKGDNAETSMVLTYGEPDRGLASWLADPAPMGTLDFISPSATLVAAFAMEDSSSAVEQLLEKLAGKGSPVGEWLDEFEGTGRSSIVDDVAASIGGEFAFAIDGPLLPVPSWKLVMEVYDPMTLQMTLEWGVGQLNSIAAENDMDGFRIVRHGNAYEFKSLDTGLSAHYTYHDGYMVVAASRGLVNRALQTRRSGVTLSSSQRFVSLLPEDSEAHFSAVLFQDLGSVVGPVARQLQGMADEFNGPQQDIVAAFSGVMKPSLTVAYGEPSRIRFVHTTEGGMFSSGLMSLLSLEHLMNVQELLDHAARAGDQHAQPALDPSSDESVDQQNRT
;
A
#
# COMPACT_ATOMS: atom_id res chain seq x y z
N MET A 1 -28.04 -13.71 32.07
CA MET A 1 -27.76 -15.14 31.84
C MET A 1 -26.36 -15.42 32.34
N ASN A 2 -26.14 -16.49 33.10
CA ASN A 2 -24.79 -16.83 33.60
C ASN A 2 -24.00 -17.58 32.52
N SER A 3 -22.67 -17.38 32.52
CA SER A 3 -21.71 -17.97 31.57
C SER A 3 -21.90 -19.47 31.33
N ASN A 4 -22.24 -20.22 32.39
CA ASN A 4 -22.42 -21.68 32.31
C ASN A 4 -23.68 -22.13 31.56
N ASP A 5 -24.70 -21.27 31.44
CA ASP A 5 -25.88 -21.58 30.63
C ASP A 5 -25.61 -21.34 29.14
N LEU A 6 -24.71 -20.41 28.81
CA LEU A 6 -24.28 -20.14 27.43
C LEU A 6 -23.41 -21.28 26.90
N GLU A 7 -22.45 -21.77 27.70
CA GLU A 7 -21.62 -22.94 27.36
C GLU A 7 -22.47 -24.19 27.11
N LYS A 8 -23.48 -24.45 27.96
CA LYS A 8 -24.37 -25.61 27.75
C LYS A 8 -25.25 -25.50 26.52
N ILE A 9 -25.64 -24.29 26.12
CA ILE A 9 -26.42 -24.08 24.89
C ILE A 9 -25.52 -24.26 23.68
N LEU A 10 -24.26 -23.79 23.76
CA LEU A 10 -23.27 -23.93 22.71
C LEU A 10 -22.86 -25.40 22.51
N ASP A 11 -22.61 -26.14 23.59
CA ASP A 11 -22.28 -27.56 23.54
C ASP A 11 -23.43 -28.40 22.95
N ASN A 12 -24.68 -28.10 23.36
CA ASN A 12 -25.86 -28.78 22.78
C ASN A 12 -26.11 -28.40 21.30
N ALA A 13 -25.70 -27.21 20.88
CA ALA A 13 -25.76 -26.79 19.48
C ALA A 13 -24.63 -27.44 18.64
N ILE A 14 -23.44 -27.62 19.22
CA ILE A 14 -22.31 -28.29 18.57
C ILE A 14 -22.59 -29.79 18.42
N ASP A 15 -23.18 -30.43 19.43
CA ASP A 15 -23.56 -31.84 19.37
C ASP A 15 -24.71 -32.09 18.38
N SER A 16 -25.68 -31.17 18.26
CA SER A 16 -26.78 -31.31 17.29
C SER A 16 -26.32 -31.17 15.84
N VAL A 17 -25.31 -30.34 15.57
CA VAL A 17 -24.71 -30.20 14.23
C VAL A 17 -23.81 -31.39 13.87
N ARG A 18 -23.23 -32.07 14.88
CA ARG A 18 -22.32 -33.19 14.66
C ARG A 18 -23.02 -34.53 14.43
N GLU A 19 -24.26 -34.69 14.91
CA GLU A 19 -25.06 -35.91 14.71
C GLU A 19 -25.94 -35.89 13.44
N ASP A 20 -26.17 -34.73 12.81
CA ASP A 20 -27.00 -34.62 11.60
C ASP A 20 -26.20 -34.91 10.32
N ASN A 21 -25.83 -36.19 10.14
CA ASN A 21 -25.47 -36.68 8.81
C ASN A 21 -26.75 -36.77 7.97
N LEU A 22 -26.93 -35.81 7.05
CA LEU A 22 -27.96 -35.86 6.02
C LEU A 22 -27.97 -37.24 5.37
N SER A 23 -29.11 -37.95 5.45
CA SER A 23 -29.22 -39.25 4.81
C SER A 23 -29.07 -39.08 3.30
N ALA A 24 -28.49 -40.06 2.60
CA ALA A 24 -28.35 -40.00 1.14
C ALA A 24 -29.70 -39.78 0.41
N LYS A 25 -30.83 -40.05 1.06
CA LYS A 25 -32.17 -39.71 0.55
C LYS A 25 -32.52 -38.23 0.70
N ASP A 26 -32.06 -37.57 1.75
CA ASP A 26 -32.27 -36.14 1.96
C ASP A 26 -31.37 -35.31 1.05
N GLU A 27 -30.13 -35.75 0.85
CA GLU A 27 -29.20 -35.11 -0.10
C GLU A 27 -29.72 -35.20 -1.55
N GLN A 28 -30.32 -36.34 -1.92
CA GLN A 28 -30.93 -36.52 -3.23
C GLN A 28 -32.23 -35.72 -3.38
N ARG A 29 -33.03 -35.59 -2.31
CA ARG A 29 -34.23 -34.74 -2.29
C ARG A 29 -33.88 -33.25 -2.43
N ILE A 30 -32.86 -32.78 -1.72
CA ILE A 30 -32.36 -31.40 -1.81
C ILE A 30 -31.80 -31.12 -3.22
N THR A 31 -31.06 -32.08 -3.78
CA THR A 31 -30.56 -31.98 -5.16
C THR A 31 -31.71 -31.90 -6.16
N ASP A 32 -32.73 -32.74 -6.01
CA ASP A 32 -33.92 -32.74 -6.89
C ASP A 32 -34.79 -31.48 -6.70
N ASP A 33 -34.82 -30.87 -5.52
CA ASP A 33 -35.53 -29.62 -5.24
C ASP A 33 -34.78 -28.41 -5.84
N VAL A 34 -33.45 -28.37 -5.71
CA VAL A 34 -32.60 -27.33 -6.33
C VAL A 34 -32.68 -27.41 -7.85
N TRP A 35 -32.62 -28.60 -8.44
CA TRP A 35 -32.77 -28.74 -9.89
C TRP A 35 -34.15 -28.33 -10.39
N ARG A 36 -35.21 -28.54 -9.59
CA ARG A 36 -36.57 -28.09 -9.92
C ARG A 36 -36.68 -26.58 -9.88
N GLU A 37 -36.03 -25.92 -8.92
CA GLU A 37 -36.05 -24.46 -8.80
C GLU A 37 -35.18 -23.80 -9.88
N VAL A 38 -34.07 -24.44 -10.27
CA VAL A 38 -33.26 -24.03 -11.43
C VAL A 38 -34.04 -24.22 -12.74
N GLU A 39 -34.78 -25.33 -12.92
CA GLU A 39 -35.64 -25.52 -14.09
C GLU A 39 -36.79 -24.50 -14.15
N LYS A 40 -37.34 -24.12 -12.99
CA LYS A 40 -38.41 -23.13 -12.87
C LYS A 40 -37.92 -21.71 -13.11
N ALA A 41 -36.77 -21.33 -12.56
CA ALA A 41 -36.09 -20.06 -12.86
C ALA A 41 -35.67 -19.98 -14.35
N HIS A 42 -35.27 -21.12 -14.93
CA HIS A 42 -34.96 -21.19 -16.37
C HIS A 42 -36.24 -21.06 -17.23
N ALA A 43 -37.35 -21.68 -16.83
CA ALA A 43 -38.64 -21.55 -17.51
C ALA A 43 -39.25 -20.13 -17.40
N GLU A 44 -39.06 -19.46 -16.26
CA GLU A 44 -39.48 -18.06 -16.05
C GLU A 44 -38.60 -17.08 -16.85
N SER A 45 -37.31 -17.36 -17.05
CA SER A 45 -36.45 -16.56 -17.94
C SER A 45 -36.84 -16.66 -19.42
N ILE A 46 -37.50 -17.75 -19.82
CA ILE A 46 -37.95 -17.97 -21.20
C ILE A 46 -39.32 -17.29 -21.46
N ALA A 47 -40.14 -17.11 -20.43
CA ALA A 47 -41.48 -16.51 -20.55
C ALA A 47 -41.47 -14.99 -20.81
N GLY A 48 -40.35 -14.30 -20.56
CA GLY A 48 -40.20 -12.85 -20.76
C GLY A 48 -39.91 -12.39 -22.19
N THR A 49 -39.80 -13.29 -23.17
CA THR A 49 -39.36 -12.94 -24.54
C THR A 49 -40.11 -13.70 -25.64
N GLU A 50 -41.41 -13.93 -25.47
CA GLU A 50 -42.28 -14.41 -26.55
C GLU A 50 -43.10 -13.25 -27.14
N GLN A 51 -42.49 -12.45 -28.02
CA GLN A 51 -43.13 -11.88 -29.22
C GLN A 51 -42.14 -11.02 -30.02
N GLU A 52 -41.23 -11.64 -30.77
CA GLU A 52 -41.11 -11.47 -32.23
C GLU A 52 -39.95 -12.31 -32.81
N GLU A 53 -40.31 -13.09 -33.83
CA GLU A 53 -39.49 -13.89 -34.75
C GLU A 53 -38.86 -15.23 -34.30
N LEU A 54 -39.54 -16.30 -34.72
CA LEU A 54 -38.99 -17.65 -34.90
C LEU A 54 -37.67 -17.62 -35.70
N GLY A 55 -36.55 -17.87 -35.03
CA GLY A 55 -35.26 -18.17 -35.66
C GLY A 55 -34.50 -19.22 -34.86
N ALA A 56 -34.38 -20.43 -35.44
CA ALA A 56 -33.79 -21.68 -34.92
C ALA A 56 -32.85 -21.57 -33.70
N ARG A 57 -33.12 -22.41 -32.69
CA ARG A 57 -32.18 -22.70 -31.59
C ARG A 57 -30.92 -23.32 -32.20
N ILE A 58 -29.75 -22.77 -31.87
CA ILE A 58 -28.45 -23.24 -32.36
C ILE A 58 -27.98 -24.36 -31.44
N ARG A 59 -27.86 -25.59 -31.96
CA ARG A 59 -27.50 -26.78 -31.18
C ARG A 59 -26.28 -27.51 -31.73
N ASP A 60 -26.02 -27.36 -33.02
CA ASP A 60 -24.91 -28.03 -33.68
C ASP A 60 -24.21 -27.14 -34.73
N CYS A 61 -23.16 -27.68 -35.33
CA CYS A 61 -22.39 -26.98 -36.36
C CYS A 61 -23.21 -26.67 -37.62
N ALA A 62 -24.28 -27.41 -37.92
CA ALA A 62 -25.13 -27.12 -39.07
C ALA A 62 -25.98 -25.87 -38.82
N ASP A 63 -26.45 -25.69 -37.58
CA ASP A 63 -27.15 -24.47 -37.16
C ASP A 63 -26.24 -23.24 -37.20
N PHE A 64 -24.98 -23.37 -36.74
CA PHE A 64 -23.99 -22.30 -36.85
C PHE A 64 -23.68 -21.94 -38.31
N GLN A 65 -23.60 -22.92 -39.21
CA GLN A 65 -23.40 -22.65 -40.63
C GLN A 65 -24.61 -21.97 -41.29
N ALA A 66 -25.82 -22.25 -40.82
CA ALA A 66 -27.05 -21.66 -41.36
C ALA A 66 -27.19 -20.16 -41.04
N VAL A 67 -26.60 -19.67 -39.94
CA VAL A 67 -26.67 -18.25 -39.54
C VAL A 67 -25.58 -17.37 -40.18
N ILE A 68 -24.53 -17.97 -40.78
CA ILE A 68 -23.43 -17.26 -41.44
C ILE A 68 -23.91 -16.21 -42.47
N PRO A 69 -24.89 -16.48 -43.36
CA PRO A 69 -25.33 -15.47 -44.32
C PRO A 69 -26.01 -14.25 -43.68
N ALA A 70 -26.68 -14.43 -42.53
CA ALA A 70 -27.29 -13.33 -41.79
C ALA A 70 -26.23 -12.51 -41.03
N TYR A 71 -25.22 -13.19 -40.46
CA TYR A 71 -24.04 -12.56 -39.87
C TYR A 71 -23.28 -11.69 -40.89
N LEU A 72 -23.04 -12.19 -42.11
CA LEU A 72 -22.35 -11.43 -43.17
C LEU A 72 -23.15 -10.22 -43.69
N ARG A 73 -24.47 -10.18 -43.44
CA ARG A 73 -25.34 -9.04 -43.77
C ARG A 73 -25.62 -8.14 -42.56
N ASN A 74 -24.94 -8.37 -41.43
CA ASN A 74 -25.11 -7.66 -40.17
C ASN A 74 -26.57 -7.63 -39.67
N SER A 75 -27.31 -8.72 -39.92
CA SER A 75 -28.74 -8.84 -39.57
C SER A 75 -28.99 -9.93 -38.53
N LEU A 76 -27.95 -10.34 -37.80
CA LEU A 76 -28.03 -11.33 -36.74
C LEU A 76 -28.09 -10.61 -35.38
N SER A 77 -28.86 -11.13 -34.43
CA SER A 77 -28.88 -10.57 -33.08
C SER A 77 -27.51 -10.67 -32.40
N GLU A 78 -27.19 -9.71 -31.54
CA GLU A 78 -25.88 -9.58 -30.89
C GLU A 78 -25.48 -10.85 -30.13
N ALA A 79 -26.41 -11.44 -29.36
CA ALA A 79 -26.18 -12.70 -28.64
C ALA A 79 -25.83 -13.88 -29.57
N LYS A 80 -26.43 -13.95 -30.78
CA LYS A 80 -26.14 -15.02 -31.75
C LYS A 80 -24.86 -14.74 -32.56
N ALA A 81 -24.49 -13.48 -32.73
CA ALA A 81 -23.23 -13.10 -33.35
C ALA A 81 -22.05 -13.51 -32.45
N LEU A 82 -22.15 -13.22 -31.15
CA LEU A 82 -21.14 -13.56 -30.16
C LEU A 82 -20.92 -15.08 -30.06
N LEU A 83 -22.00 -15.87 -30.03
CA LEU A 83 -21.93 -17.34 -30.05
C LEU A 83 -21.32 -17.90 -31.35
N LEU A 84 -21.60 -17.28 -32.50
CA LEU A 84 -21.00 -17.70 -33.76
C LEU A 84 -19.50 -17.39 -33.79
N GLU A 85 -19.09 -16.22 -33.30
CA GLU A 85 -17.70 -15.77 -33.25
C GLU A 85 -16.83 -16.65 -32.35
N ASP A 86 -17.34 -16.99 -31.16
CA ASP A 86 -16.71 -17.94 -30.24
C ASP A 86 -16.57 -19.33 -30.89
N HIS A 87 -17.67 -19.85 -31.45
CA HIS A 87 -17.67 -21.19 -32.05
C HIS A 87 -16.75 -21.31 -33.30
N VAL A 88 -16.62 -20.27 -34.13
CA VAL A 88 -15.66 -20.31 -35.27
C VAL A 88 -14.21 -20.12 -34.84
N GLY A 89 -13.96 -19.62 -33.63
CA GLY A 89 -12.64 -19.62 -33.00
C GLY A 89 -12.12 -21.04 -32.78
N GLU A 90 -12.99 -21.95 -32.32
CA GLU A 90 -12.64 -23.32 -31.97
C GLU A 90 -12.96 -24.36 -33.08
N CYS A 91 -14.01 -24.14 -33.88
CA CYS A 91 -14.51 -25.13 -34.86
C CYS A 91 -14.01 -24.86 -36.30
N LEU A 92 -12.99 -25.63 -36.71
CA LEU A 92 -12.38 -25.59 -38.05
C LEU A 92 -13.39 -25.69 -39.23
N PRO A 93 -14.39 -26.60 -39.22
CA PRO A 93 -15.41 -26.69 -40.26
C PRO A 93 -16.25 -25.40 -40.42
N CYS A 94 -16.72 -24.83 -39.31
CA CYS A 94 -17.53 -23.60 -39.31
C CYS A 94 -16.70 -22.38 -39.75
N ARG A 95 -15.44 -22.31 -39.33
CA ARG A 95 -14.49 -21.28 -39.79
C ARG A 95 -14.26 -21.34 -41.30
N LYS A 96 -14.12 -22.54 -41.87
CA LYS A 96 -13.98 -22.72 -43.32
C LYS A 96 -15.24 -22.29 -44.07
N ALA A 97 -16.42 -22.65 -43.57
CA ALA A 97 -17.70 -22.24 -44.15
C ALA A 97 -17.91 -20.72 -44.15
N LEU A 98 -17.47 -20.02 -43.08
CA LEU A 98 -17.51 -18.56 -42.97
C LEU A 98 -16.60 -17.88 -44.01
N ASN A 99 -15.36 -18.37 -44.14
CA ASN A 99 -14.39 -17.85 -45.11
C ASN A 99 -14.81 -18.10 -46.57
N GLU A 100 -15.39 -19.27 -46.87
CA GLU A 100 -15.95 -19.56 -48.19
C GLU A 100 -17.15 -18.67 -48.51
N SER A 101 -17.99 -18.35 -47.53
CA SER A 101 -19.15 -17.46 -47.70
C SER A 101 -18.73 -16.00 -47.89
N ARG A 102 -17.68 -15.53 -47.19
CA ARG A 102 -17.04 -14.21 -47.42
C ARG A 102 -16.49 -14.10 -48.84
N SER A 103 -15.88 -15.17 -49.34
CA SER A 103 -15.32 -15.23 -50.70
C SER A 103 -16.39 -15.21 -51.80
N ARG A 104 -17.62 -15.66 -51.50
CA ARG A 104 -18.77 -15.60 -52.43
C ARG A 104 -19.56 -14.29 -52.35
N HIS A 105 -19.53 -13.57 -51.23
CA HIS A 105 -20.16 -12.24 -51.07
C HIS A 105 -19.29 -11.07 -51.58
N GLY A 106 -17.99 -11.30 -51.84
CA GLY A 106 -17.16 -10.39 -52.62
C GLY A 106 -17.44 -10.53 -54.12
N GLY A 107 -18.21 -9.60 -54.69
CA GLY A 107 -18.70 -9.66 -56.06
C GLY A 107 -17.63 -9.87 -57.14
N SER A 108 -17.85 -10.92 -57.94
CA SER A 108 -17.28 -11.10 -59.28
C SER A 108 -17.80 -10.00 -60.22
N THR A 109 -16.90 -9.30 -60.93
CA THR A 109 -17.25 -8.55 -62.13
C THR A 109 -16.79 -9.33 -63.36
N ALA A 110 -17.75 -9.74 -64.19
CA ALA A 110 -17.51 -10.41 -65.47
C ALA A 110 -17.02 -9.41 -66.55
N PRO A 111 -16.24 -9.85 -67.55
CA PRO A 111 -15.62 -8.95 -68.52
C PRO A 111 -16.58 -8.59 -69.66
N VAL A 112 -16.75 -7.29 -69.94
CA VAL A 112 -17.47 -6.79 -71.12
C VAL A 112 -16.46 -6.34 -72.19
N LYS A 113 -16.65 -6.86 -73.40
CA LYS A 113 -15.87 -6.57 -74.61
C LYS A 113 -15.98 -5.10 -75.04
N GLN A 114 -14.83 -4.51 -75.40
CA GLN A 114 -14.74 -3.20 -76.05
C GLN A 114 -15.28 -3.20 -77.48
N PRO A 115 -15.74 -2.02 -77.96
CA PRO A 115 -15.39 -1.59 -79.30
C PRO A 115 -14.73 -0.19 -79.32
N GLY A 116 -13.54 -0.17 -79.92
CA GLY A 116 -13.05 0.76 -80.96
C GLY A 116 -13.37 2.27 -80.96
N ASN A 117 -12.27 3.04 -80.90
CA ASN A 117 -12.02 4.40 -81.46
C ASN A 117 -12.78 5.57 -80.81
N SER A 118 -12.21 6.74 -80.49
CA SER A 118 -11.01 7.44 -80.99
C SER A 118 -10.64 8.61 -80.06
N ARG A 119 -9.33 8.93 -80.04
CA ARG A 119 -8.73 10.27 -79.89
C ARG A 119 -9.18 11.14 -78.70
N LEU A 120 -8.36 11.13 -77.64
CA LEU A 120 -7.62 12.27 -77.03
C LEU A 120 -7.24 11.93 -75.58
N ALA A 121 -6.09 12.47 -75.12
CA ALA A 121 -5.50 12.41 -73.77
C ALA A 121 -4.62 11.18 -73.43
N ALA A 122 -3.38 11.17 -73.92
CA ALA A 122 -2.33 10.23 -73.55
C ALA A 122 -1.21 10.94 -72.78
N TRP A 123 -1.31 11.02 -71.43
CA TRP A 123 -0.18 11.26 -70.51
C TRP A 123 -0.55 11.05 -69.01
N GLY A 124 -1.17 9.91 -68.64
CA GLY A 124 -1.59 9.68 -67.24
C GLY A 124 -1.41 8.28 -66.64
N TRP A 125 -0.99 7.27 -67.42
CA TRP A 125 -1.17 5.86 -67.01
C TRP A 125 0.14 5.12 -66.73
N ARG A 126 1.19 5.84 -66.29
CA ARG A 126 2.40 5.24 -65.70
C ARG A 126 2.51 5.40 -64.17
N ILE A 127 1.55 6.06 -63.53
CA ILE A 127 1.59 6.33 -62.08
C ILE A 127 0.78 5.29 -61.26
N ALA A 128 -0.13 4.54 -61.88
CA ALA A 128 -1.07 3.68 -61.13
C ALA A 128 -0.54 2.29 -60.72
N VAL A 129 0.59 1.81 -61.25
CA VAL A 129 1.21 0.52 -60.83
C VAL A 129 2.31 0.72 -59.78
N ALA A 130 2.89 1.93 -59.70
CA ALA A 130 3.84 2.27 -58.64
C ALA A 130 3.12 2.64 -57.32
N ALA A 131 1.93 3.23 -57.38
CA ALA A 131 1.20 3.67 -56.20
C ALA A 131 0.60 2.52 -55.36
N THR A 132 0.18 1.41 -55.97
CA THR A 132 -0.39 0.27 -55.21
C THR A 132 0.68 -0.58 -54.52
N ILE A 133 1.88 -0.67 -55.10
CA ILE A 133 3.03 -1.28 -54.41
C ILE A 133 3.53 -0.34 -53.30
N PHE A 134 3.49 0.98 -53.51
CA PHE A 134 3.88 1.95 -52.48
C PHE A 134 2.89 2.01 -51.32
N VAL A 135 1.57 1.97 -51.56
CA VAL A 135 0.56 1.95 -50.46
C VAL A 135 0.52 0.60 -49.75
N ALA A 136 0.77 -0.53 -50.43
CA ALA A 136 0.91 -1.83 -49.78
C ALA A 136 2.22 -1.97 -48.97
N LEU A 137 3.32 -1.33 -49.40
CA LEU A 137 4.58 -1.30 -48.64
C LEU A 137 4.58 -0.27 -47.50
N VAL A 138 3.89 0.86 -47.65
CA VAL A 138 3.78 1.90 -46.62
C VAL A 138 2.75 1.55 -45.54
N GLY A 139 1.67 0.87 -45.89
CA GLY A 139 0.66 0.41 -44.91
C GLY A 139 1.14 -0.73 -44.00
N VAL A 140 2.10 -1.53 -44.44
CA VAL A 140 2.76 -2.57 -43.61
C VAL A 140 3.92 -2.00 -42.79
N GLY A 141 4.44 -0.82 -43.16
CA GLY A 141 5.59 -0.19 -42.49
C GLY A 141 5.30 0.45 -41.13
N TYR A 142 4.03 0.75 -40.81
CA TYR A 142 3.67 1.49 -39.58
C TYR A 142 3.35 0.61 -38.36
N ASN A 143 3.28 -0.71 -38.53
CA ASN A 143 3.20 -1.67 -37.42
C ASN A 143 4.24 -2.78 -37.64
N SER A 144 5.51 -2.42 -37.45
CA SER A 144 6.68 -3.20 -37.90
C SER A 144 7.12 -4.34 -36.96
N SER A 145 6.27 -4.74 -36.01
CA SER A 145 6.55 -5.87 -35.10
C SER A 145 6.53 -7.24 -35.79
N VAL A 146 5.94 -7.36 -37.00
CA VAL A 146 5.77 -8.64 -37.72
C VAL A 146 7.04 -9.11 -38.44
N PHE A 147 8.05 -8.24 -38.61
CA PHE A 147 9.32 -8.59 -39.26
C PHE A 147 10.53 -7.96 -38.55
N SER A 148 10.65 -8.16 -37.24
CA SER A 148 11.88 -7.90 -36.50
C SER A 148 12.40 -9.17 -35.83
N ILE A 149 13.73 -9.32 -35.73
CA ILE A 149 14.37 -10.38 -34.96
C ILE A 149 14.99 -9.71 -33.74
N GLN A 150 14.55 -10.11 -32.56
CA GLN A 150 15.17 -9.70 -31.30
C GLN A 150 16.23 -10.73 -30.89
N THR A 151 17.40 -10.23 -30.48
CA THR A 151 18.52 -11.04 -29.96
C THR A 151 19.02 -10.40 -28.67
N GLY A 152 19.57 -11.18 -27.73
CA GLY A 152 20.16 -10.61 -26.51
C GLY A 152 21.29 -9.64 -26.85
N GLY A 153 21.31 -8.50 -26.15
CA GLY A 153 22.42 -7.54 -26.21
C GLY A 153 23.63 -8.05 -25.43
N MET A 154 24.84 -7.69 -25.88
CA MET A 154 26.04 -7.91 -25.09
C MET A 154 26.30 -6.70 -24.20
N ILE A 155 26.62 -6.96 -22.94
CA ILE A 155 26.91 -5.97 -21.92
C ILE A 155 28.28 -6.29 -21.34
N THR A 156 29.14 -5.30 -21.17
CA THR A 156 30.40 -5.43 -20.43
C THR A 156 30.30 -4.63 -19.14
N ILE A 157 30.61 -5.24 -17.99
CA ILE A 157 30.67 -4.54 -16.71
C ILE A 157 31.98 -3.75 -16.67
N GLU A 158 31.94 -2.43 -16.77
CA GLU A 158 33.13 -1.59 -16.81
C GLU A 158 33.66 -1.28 -15.41
N ASN A 159 32.75 -0.91 -14.51
CA ASN A 159 33.07 -0.70 -13.10
C ASN A 159 31.97 -1.30 -12.25
N LEU A 160 32.36 -1.84 -11.10
CA LEU A 160 31.48 -2.47 -10.13
C LEU A 160 31.91 -2.00 -8.74
N ASP A 161 30.97 -1.42 -8.01
CA ASP A 161 31.06 -1.16 -6.58
C ASP A 161 29.99 -2.02 -5.90
N GLY A 162 30.36 -2.98 -5.05
CA GLY A 162 29.44 -3.99 -4.51
C GLY A 162 29.21 -5.19 -5.43
N GLU A 163 27.96 -5.67 -5.50
CA GLU A 163 27.56 -6.91 -6.18
C GLU A 163 26.56 -6.67 -7.33
N VAL A 164 26.77 -7.38 -8.44
CA VAL A 164 25.82 -7.47 -9.55
C VAL A 164 25.52 -8.94 -9.80
N LEU A 165 24.24 -9.26 -9.90
CA LEU A 165 23.71 -10.59 -10.09
C LEU A 165 23.15 -10.72 -11.51
N GLN A 166 23.51 -11.80 -12.19
CA GLN A 166 22.79 -12.28 -13.36
C GLN A 166 21.54 -13.02 -12.87
N VAL A 167 20.35 -12.51 -13.19
CA VAL A 167 19.07 -13.14 -12.85
C VAL A 167 18.60 -13.97 -14.04
N THR A 168 18.29 -15.23 -13.81
CA THR A 168 17.72 -16.16 -14.79
C THR A 168 16.54 -16.92 -14.18
N GLU A 169 15.72 -17.60 -15.00
CA GLU A 169 14.61 -18.42 -14.49
C GLU A 169 15.05 -19.50 -13.49
N ASP A 170 16.29 -19.98 -13.63
CA ASP A 170 16.87 -21.06 -12.82
C ASP A 170 17.60 -20.56 -11.55
N GLY A 171 17.79 -19.24 -11.40
CA GLY A 171 18.45 -18.63 -10.24
C GLY A 171 19.36 -17.44 -10.57
N THR A 172 20.08 -16.98 -9.55
CA THR A 172 20.98 -15.83 -9.57
C THR A 172 22.45 -16.27 -9.62
N THR A 173 23.32 -15.50 -10.27
CA THR A 173 24.77 -15.75 -10.28
C THR A 173 25.55 -14.44 -10.19
N ALA A 174 26.46 -14.32 -9.24
CA ALA A 174 27.29 -13.13 -9.05
C ALA A 174 28.29 -12.91 -10.20
N LEU A 175 28.47 -11.64 -10.58
CA LEU A 175 29.28 -11.19 -11.71
C LEU A 175 30.43 -10.29 -11.23
N LYS A 176 31.47 -10.13 -12.06
CA LYS A 176 32.65 -9.31 -11.75
C LYS A 176 32.90 -8.24 -12.81
N ALA A 177 33.57 -7.16 -12.40
CA ALA A 177 34.05 -6.16 -13.34
C ALA A 177 34.92 -6.80 -14.44
N GLY A 178 34.64 -6.43 -15.68
CA GLY A 178 35.25 -7.00 -16.89
C GLY A 178 34.49 -8.18 -17.51
N ASP A 179 33.50 -8.76 -16.81
CA ASP A 179 32.68 -9.82 -17.37
C ASP A 179 31.83 -9.29 -18.53
N THR A 180 31.67 -10.11 -19.58
CA THR A 180 30.83 -9.80 -20.74
C THR A 180 29.71 -10.81 -20.84
N ILE A 181 28.47 -10.33 -20.85
CA ILE A 181 27.27 -11.16 -20.68
C ILE A 181 26.30 -10.87 -21.82
N GLN A 182 25.58 -11.90 -22.25
CA GLN A 182 24.50 -11.77 -23.21
C GLN A 182 23.16 -11.94 -22.51
N THR A 183 22.30 -10.93 -22.53
CA THR A 183 20.99 -10.91 -21.85
C THR A 183 19.87 -11.62 -22.64
N SER A 184 20.19 -12.68 -23.39
CA SER A 184 19.19 -13.39 -24.20
C SER A 184 18.25 -14.26 -23.36
N GLY A 185 16.95 -14.20 -23.63
CA GLY A 185 15.97 -15.21 -23.17
C GLY A 185 15.62 -15.15 -21.68
N GLY A 186 15.23 -13.98 -21.16
CA GLY A 186 14.82 -13.83 -19.76
C GLY A 186 15.98 -13.66 -18.77
N THR A 187 17.17 -13.36 -19.28
CA THR A 187 18.34 -13.02 -18.45
C THR A 187 18.37 -11.52 -18.19
N ALA A 188 18.32 -11.12 -16.92
CA ALA A 188 18.45 -9.74 -16.47
C ALA A 188 19.72 -9.54 -15.62
N LEU A 189 20.13 -8.29 -15.43
CA LEU A 189 21.16 -7.90 -14.49
C LEU A 189 20.50 -7.16 -13.34
N ARG A 190 20.82 -7.52 -12.09
CA ARG A 190 20.33 -6.86 -10.88
C ARG A 190 21.52 -6.39 -10.03
N THR A 191 21.51 -5.13 -9.59
CA THR A 191 22.45 -4.64 -8.56
C THR A 191 21.93 -5.01 -7.18
N GLY A 192 22.83 -5.48 -6.29
CA GLY A 192 22.49 -5.70 -4.88
C GLY A 192 22.26 -4.39 -4.12
N LYS A 193 21.89 -4.49 -2.84
CA LYS A 193 21.89 -3.34 -1.94
C LYS A 193 23.30 -2.72 -1.86
N GLY A 194 23.38 -1.40 -1.78
CA GLY A 194 24.63 -0.62 -1.63
C GLY A 194 25.58 -0.80 -2.82
N SER A 195 25.08 -1.40 -3.91
CA SER A 195 25.88 -1.80 -5.06
C SER A 195 25.53 -0.95 -6.26
N ARG A 196 26.54 -0.57 -7.04
CA ARG A 196 26.40 0.22 -8.26
C ARG A 196 27.21 -0.39 -9.37
N ALA A 197 26.68 -0.29 -10.58
CA ALA A 197 27.31 -0.86 -11.76
C ALA A 197 27.37 0.14 -12.90
N MET A 198 28.54 0.27 -13.52
CA MET A 198 28.69 0.96 -14.79
C MET A 198 28.77 -0.09 -15.90
N LEU A 199 27.77 -0.09 -16.77
CA LEU A 199 27.66 -1.02 -17.89
C LEU A 199 28.03 -0.32 -19.19
N ARG A 200 28.82 -1.00 -20.02
CA ARG A 200 29.14 -0.57 -21.38
C ARG A 200 28.43 -1.47 -22.39
N LEU A 201 27.58 -0.86 -23.21
CA LEU A 201 26.88 -1.53 -24.32
C LEU A 201 27.77 -1.58 -25.56
N GLU A 202 27.48 -2.46 -26.53
CA GLU A 202 28.37 -2.61 -27.70
C GLU A 202 28.36 -1.43 -28.68
N ASP A 203 27.38 -0.51 -28.57
CA ASP A 203 27.38 0.76 -29.31
C ASP A 203 28.24 1.85 -28.65
N GLY A 204 28.81 1.55 -27.47
CA GLY A 204 29.58 2.49 -26.67
C GLY A 204 28.76 3.31 -25.69
N SER A 205 27.43 3.14 -25.64
CA SER A 205 26.58 3.77 -24.62
C SER A 205 26.96 3.26 -23.22
N LEU A 206 26.90 4.16 -22.24
CA LEU A 206 27.14 3.86 -20.84
C LEU A 206 25.81 3.88 -20.08
N VAL A 207 25.63 2.91 -19.19
CA VAL A 207 24.47 2.82 -18.31
C VAL A 207 24.99 2.69 -16.88
N GLU A 208 24.75 3.70 -16.05
CA GLU A 208 24.97 3.64 -14.62
C GLU A 208 23.71 3.08 -13.96
N MET A 209 23.84 1.97 -13.23
CA MET A 209 22.78 1.38 -12.42
C MET A 209 22.99 1.76 -10.96
N ASP A 210 21.93 2.28 -10.34
CA ASP A 210 21.91 2.46 -8.89
C ASP A 210 21.70 1.12 -8.17
N GLU A 211 21.65 1.13 -6.85
CA GLU A 211 21.32 -0.08 -6.08
C GLU A 211 19.92 -0.61 -6.39
N ARG A 212 19.74 -1.94 -6.29
CA ARG A 212 18.46 -2.64 -6.51
C ARG A 212 17.80 -2.42 -7.87
N ALA A 213 18.53 -1.91 -8.86
CA ALA A 213 18.07 -1.74 -10.23
C ALA A 213 18.15 -3.08 -10.98
N GLU A 214 17.12 -3.39 -11.77
CA GLU A 214 17.07 -4.58 -12.62
C GLU A 214 16.78 -4.20 -14.08
N LEU A 215 17.64 -4.63 -15.00
CA LEU A 215 17.47 -4.37 -16.43
C LEU A 215 17.90 -5.53 -17.31
N ALA A 216 17.35 -5.58 -18.52
CA ALA A 216 17.76 -6.47 -19.59
C ALA A 216 18.01 -5.69 -20.88
N VAL A 217 19.00 -6.09 -21.68
CA VAL A 217 19.30 -5.44 -22.97
C VAL A 217 18.92 -6.34 -24.13
N LYS A 218 18.17 -5.81 -25.09
CA LYS A 218 17.76 -6.50 -26.31
C LYS A 218 18.23 -5.70 -27.53
N ASN A 219 18.71 -6.41 -28.53
CA ASN A 219 19.01 -5.88 -29.83
C ASN A 219 17.86 -6.22 -30.77
N GLN A 220 17.25 -5.21 -31.39
CA GLN A 220 16.18 -5.38 -32.37
C GLN A 220 16.69 -5.06 -33.78
N ARG A 221 16.57 -6.03 -34.69
CA ARG A 221 16.91 -5.85 -36.10
C ARG A 221 15.65 -5.93 -36.96
N LYS A 222 15.35 -4.84 -37.67
CA LYS A 222 14.28 -4.82 -38.70
C LYS A 222 14.74 -5.61 -39.92
N LEU A 223 13.96 -6.60 -40.36
CA LEU A 223 14.32 -7.49 -41.47
C LEU A 223 14.48 -6.77 -42.82
N TRP A 224 13.87 -5.60 -43.00
CA TRP A 224 13.91 -4.79 -44.22
C TRP A 224 14.93 -3.64 -44.17
N ALA A 225 15.45 -3.29 -42.99
CA ALA A 225 16.47 -2.26 -42.79
C ALA A 225 17.78 -2.92 -42.30
N LEU A 226 18.52 -3.53 -43.23
CA LEU A 226 19.71 -4.35 -42.95
C LEU A 226 20.83 -3.63 -42.16
N ASN A 227 20.82 -2.29 -42.12
CA ASN A 227 21.83 -1.47 -41.46
C ASN A 227 21.33 -0.75 -40.18
N GLU A 228 20.03 -0.84 -39.85
CA GLU A 228 19.47 -0.23 -38.62
C GLU A 228 19.43 -1.28 -37.51
N ARG A 229 20.02 -0.94 -36.36
CA ARG A 229 19.98 -1.77 -35.16
C ARG A 229 19.46 -0.91 -34.03
N ASP A 230 18.22 -1.17 -33.64
CA ASP A 230 17.63 -0.53 -32.48
C ASP A 230 18.11 -1.29 -31.23
N ARG A 231 18.53 -0.56 -30.21
CA ARG A 231 18.86 -1.14 -28.91
C ARG A 231 17.77 -0.81 -27.93
N ILE A 232 17.38 -1.79 -27.15
CA ILE A 232 16.30 -1.69 -26.18
C ILE A 232 16.88 -2.09 -24.83
N ILE A 233 16.80 -1.19 -23.86
CA ILE A 233 17.01 -1.47 -22.45
C ILE A 233 15.61 -1.63 -21.86
N ASP A 234 15.25 -2.83 -21.45
CA ASP A 234 14.04 -3.04 -20.67
C ASP A 234 14.43 -2.88 -19.20
N LEU A 235 13.95 -1.81 -18.56
CA LEU A 235 14.16 -1.51 -17.16
C LEU A 235 12.96 -2.05 -16.39
N GLU A 236 13.18 -3.10 -15.61
CA GLU A 236 12.13 -3.75 -14.81
C GLU A 236 11.89 -2.99 -13.51
N ARG A 237 12.94 -2.41 -12.89
CA ARG A 237 12.81 -1.54 -11.70
C ARG A 237 14.09 -0.78 -11.39
N GLY A 238 13.95 0.25 -10.55
CA GLY A 238 15.04 1.04 -9.99
C GLY A 238 15.48 2.19 -10.89
N SER A 239 16.65 2.75 -10.56
CA SER A 239 17.16 3.97 -11.19
C SER A 239 18.37 3.71 -12.08
N ILE A 240 18.34 4.27 -13.29
CA ILE A 240 19.48 4.23 -14.22
C ILE A 240 19.76 5.61 -14.80
N ILE A 241 21.04 5.88 -15.09
CA ILE A 241 21.47 7.01 -15.91
C ILE A 241 22.08 6.46 -17.19
N VAL A 242 21.58 6.93 -18.34
CA VAL A 242 22.02 6.48 -19.65
C VAL A 242 22.75 7.63 -20.35
N GLU A 243 24.05 7.47 -20.59
CA GLU A 243 24.83 8.29 -21.52
C GLU A 243 24.84 7.58 -22.89
N ALA A 244 23.79 7.85 -23.68
CA ALA A 244 23.60 7.20 -24.97
C ALA A 244 24.63 7.71 -25.98
N ALA A 245 25.36 6.79 -26.62
CA ALA A 245 26.28 7.15 -27.68
C ALA A 245 25.52 7.69 -28.90
N LYS A 246 26.10 8.68 -29.60
CA LYS A 246 25.50 9.21 -30.83
C LYS A 246 25.49 8.13 -31.92
N GLN A 247 24.32 7.62 -32.26
CA GLN A 247 24.17 6.57 -33.26
C GLN A 247 24.01 7.17 -34.67
N GLU A 248 24.74 6.63 -35.65
CA GLU A 248 24.57 7.01 -37.08
C GLU A 248 23.41 6.25 -37.75
N ASN A 249 23.09 5.04 -37.28
CA ASN A 249 22.02 4.17 -37.81
C ASN A 249 21.32 3.39 -36.69
N GLY A 250 20.16 3.85 -36.22
CA GLY A 250 19.39 3.23 -35.14
C GLY A 250 19.04 4.22 -34.02
N ARG A 251 18.25 3.77 -33.06
CA ARG A 251 17.98 4.49 -31.80
C ARG A 251 18.22 3.60 -30.59
N LEU A 252 18.50 4.22 -29.47
CA LEU A 252 18.44 3.58 -28.16
C LEU A 252 17.06 3.86 -27.57
N TYR A 253 16.45 2.80 -27.04
CA TYR A 253 15.18 2.82 -26.34
C TYR A 253 15.39 2.35 -24.91
N VAL A 254 14.75 3.03 -23.96
CA VAL A 254 14.53 2.51 -22.60
C VAL A 254 13.04 2.25 -22.46
N ASN A 255 12.66 1.02 -22.20
CA ASN A 255 11.28 0.64 -21.94
C ASN A 255 11.10 0.37 -20.45
N THR A 256 10.00 0.87 -19.91
CA THR A 256 9.36 0.34 -18.71
C THR A 256 8.02 -0.29 -19.13
N ASP A 257 7.28 -0.84 -18.19
CA ASP A 257 5.89 -1.29 -18.44
C ASP A 257 4.94 -0.14 -18.82
N GLU A 258 5.25 1.09 -18.37
CA GLU A 258 4.42 2.29 -18.55
C GLU A 258 4.96 3.31 -19.57
N ALA A 259 6.26 3.27 -19.90
CA ALA A 259 6.91 4.26 -20.76
C ALA A 259 7.83 3.66 -21.83
N ASN A 260 7.86 4.29 -23.00
CA ASN A 260 8.84 4.07 -24.06
C ASN A 260 9.66 5.34 -24.28
N VAL A 261 10.94 5.31 -23.90
CA VAL A 261 11.86 6.44 -23.99
C VAL A 261 12.77 6.24 -25.19
N ALA A 262 12.68 7.08 -26.22
CA ALA A 262 13.47 6.99 -27.43
C ALA A 262 14.46 8.15 -27.55
N VAL A 263 15.72 7.85 -27.85
CA VAL A 263 16.80 8.85 -27.86
C VAL A 263 17.77 8.71 -29.04
N THR A 264 18.55 9.77 -29.29
CA THR A 264 19.66 9.77 -30.26
C THR A 264 20.82 10.61 -29.73
N GLY A 265 21.67 10.01 -28.89
CA GLY A 265 22.86 10.68 -28.36
C GLY A 265 22.55 11.71 -27.27
N THR A 266 22.07 11.25 -26.12
CA THR A 266 21.60 12.09 -25.00
C THR A 266 22.00 11.50 -23.65
N THR A 267 21.99 12.34 -22.62
CA THR A 267 22.19 11.91 -21.23
C THR A 267 20.90 12.14 -20.45
N PHE A 268 20.33 11.10 -19.87
CA PHE A 268 19.05 11.15 -19.17
C PHE A 268 18.99 10.11 -18.06
N ALA A 269 18.18 10.38 -17.04
CA ALA A 269 17.88 9.46 -15.97
C ALA A 269 16.47 8.88 -16.15
N VAL A 270 16.32 7.60 -15.87
CA VAL A 270 15.02 6.92 -15.78
C VAL A 270 14.96 6.26 -14.41
N ASN A 271 13.98 6.68 -13.62
CA ASN A 271 13.64 6.06 -12.35
C ASN A 271 12.30 5.37 -12.53
N HIS A 272 12.31 4.05 -12.43
CA HIS A 272 11.12 3.23 -12.59
C HIS A 272 10.78 2.55 -11.26
N GLY A 273 9.66 2.96 -10.68
CA GLY A 273 9.23 2.50 -9.39
C GLY A 273 7.75 2.21 -9.28
N MET A 274 7.33 1.98 -8.05
CA MET A 274 6.00 1.48 -7.71
C MET A 274 4.90 2.49 -7.96
N LYS A 275 5.24 3.78 -8.03
CA LYS A 275 4.31 4.86 -8.39
C LYS A 275 4.35 5.22 -9.87
N GLY A 276 5.15 4.52 -10.67
CA GLY A 276 5.33 4.76 -12.10
C GLY A 276 6.77 5.12 -12.45
N SER A 277 6.95 5.69 -13.65
CA SER A 277 8.25 6.04 -14.21
C SER A 277 8.43 7.56 -14.27
N ARG A 278 9.58 8.03 -13.81
CA ARG A 278 10.05 9.41 -13.97
C ARG A 278 11.22 9.45 -14.94
N VAL A 279 11.12 10.30 -15.96
CA VAL A 279 12.16 10.48 -16.97
C VAL A 279 12.68 11.91 -16.90
N SER A 280 13.97 12.05 -16.59
CA SER A 280 14.63 13.35 -16.39
C SER A 280 15.75 13.54 -17.42
N VAL A 281 15.73 14.64 -18.18
CA VAL A 281 16.74 14.89 -19.21
C VAL A 281 17.85 15.78 -18.66
N ILE A 282 19.08 15.27 -18.69
CA ILE A 282 20.28 16.01 -18.25
C ILE A 282 20.86 16.78 -19.43
N GLU A 283 20.98 16.13 -20.59
CA GLU A 283 21.50 16.73 -21.83
C GLU A 283 20.82 16.14 -23.07
N GLY A 284 20.44 17.02 -24.01
CA GLY A 284 19.87 16.64 -25.31
C GLY A 284 18.35 16.67 -25.34
N GLU A 285 17.77 15.81 -26.18
CA GLU A 285 16.33 15.70 -26.44
C GLU A 285 15.86 14.25 -26.33
N VAL A 286 14.82 14.02 -25.54
CA VAL A 286 14.27 12.69 -25.28
C VAL A 286 12.79 12.65 -25.67
N HIS A 287 12.37 11.61 -26.39
CA HIS A 287 10.98 11.38 -26.73
C HIS A 287 10.40 10.33 -25.79
N VAL A 288 9.39 10.68 -25.00
CA VAL A 288 8.77 9.77 -24.03
C VAL A 288 7.35 9.47 -24.48
N GLY A 289 7.11 8.24 -24.89
CA GLY A 289 5.76 7.73 -25.14
C GLY A 289 5.19 7.09 -23.88
N HIS A 290 4.07 7.61 -23.37
CA HIS A 290 3.34 7.04 -22.24
C HIS A 290 1.85 7.38 -22.37
N SER A 291 0.95 6.56 -21.83
CA SER A 291 -0.50 6.83 -21.80
C SER A 291 -1.13 7.22 -23.16
N GLY A 292 -0.59 6.68 -24.26
CA GLY A 292 -1.03 6.99 -25.64
C GLY A 292 -0.60 8.36 -26.17
N GLN A 293 0.19 9.11 -25.41
CA GLN A 293 0.76 10.42 -25.75
C GLN A 293 2.27 10.31 -26.03
N THR A 294 2.88 11.36 -26.55
CA THR A 294 4.33 11.43 -26.76
C THR A 294 4.83 12.82 -26.40
N ASP A 295 5.60 12.90 -25.31
CA ASP A 295 6.24 14.12 -24.83
C ASP A 295 7.64 14.26 -25.43
N ILE A 296 8.03 15.50 -25.72
CA ILE A 296 9.40 15.83 -26.14
C ILE A 296 10.04 16.61 -25.00
N LEU A 297 11.01 16.00 -24.34
CA LEU A 297 11.73 16.59 -23.21
C LEU A 297 13.07 17.16 -23.66
N LEU A 298 13.37 18.37 -23.21
CA LEU A 298 14.65 19.04 -23.39
C LEU A 298 15.45 18.97 -22.09
N ALA A 299 16.76 19.24 -22.15
CA ALA A 299 17.61 19.33 -20.97
C ALA A 299 17.00 20.21 -19.85
N GLY A 300 16.95 19.67 -18.63
CA GLY A 300 16.34 20.28 -17.46
C GLY A 300 14.83 19.98 -17.28
N ASN A 301 14.17 19.40 -18.28
CA ASN A 301 12.77 19.00 -18.18
C ASN A 301 12.63 17.54 -17.69
N GLN A 302 11.45 17.25 -17.17
CA GLN A 302 11.06 15.94 -16.65
C GLN A 302 9.60 15.64 -17.02
N THR A 303 9.25 14.36 -17.09
CA THR A 303 7.86 13.88 -17.15
C THR A 303 7.68 12.67 -16.24
N THR A 304 6.45 12.41 -15.81
CA THR A 304 6.05 11.26 -15.01
C THR A 304 4.90 10.51 -15.70
N THR A 305 4.86 9.19 -15.57
CA THR A 305 3.80 8.36 -16.18
C THR A 305 2.50 8.35 -15.37
N ASN A 306 2.57 8.75 -14.10
CA ASN A 306 1.47 8.75 -13.16
C ASN A 306 1.32 10.13 -12.50
N GLU A 307 0.09 10.63 -12.43
CA GLU A 307 -0.24 11.93 -11.83
C GLU A 307 0.08 11.98 -10.32
N ARG A 308 0.14 10.83 -9.63
CA ARG A 308 0.49 10.74 -8.21
C ARG A 308 2.00 10.79 -7.94
N LEU A 309 2.82 10.83 -8.98
CA LEU A 309 4.27 10.95 -8.87
C LEU A 309 4.68 12.38 -9.24
N ASP A 310 5.09 13.15 -8.23
CA ASP A 310 5.45 14.56 -8.42
C ASP A 310 6.75 14.72 -9.21
N ALA A 311 6.91 15.88 -9.83
CA ALA A 311 8.19 16.26 -10.41
C ALA A 311 9.20 16.64 -9.31
N VAL A 312 10.46 16.26 -9.48
CA VAL A 312 11.57 16.66 -8.59
C VAL A 312 12.64 17.44 -9.36
N PRO A 313 13.39 18.34 -8.69
CA PRO A 313 14.56 18.93 -9.30
C PRO A 313 15.50 17.84 -9.83
N VAL A 314 15.91 17.96 -11.10
CA VAL A 314 16.74 16.94 -11.77
C VAL A 314 18.06 16.68 -11.01
N ALA A 315 18.56 17.67 -10.26
CA ALA A 315 19.75 17.53 -9.42
C ALA A 315 19.57 16.54 -8.26
N ASP A 316 18.38 16.49 -7.66
CA ASP A 316 18.08 15.59 -6.54
C ASP A 316 17.90 14.16 -7.07
N GLU A 317 17.23 14.01 -8.22
CA GLU A 317 17.01 12.73 -8.90
C GLU A 317 18.31 11.98 -9.27
N ILE A 318 19.40 12.71 -9.53
CA ILE A 318 20.70 12.14 -9.95
C ILE A 318 21.77 12.22 -8.86
N SER A 319 21.39 12.60 -7.65
CA SER A 319 22.31 12.85 -6.53
C SER A 319 23.16 11.63 -6.15
N TRP A 320 22.65 10.43 -6.43
CA TRP A 320 23.32 9.15 -6.23
C TRP A 320 24.45 8.88 -7.24
N SER A 321 24.46 9.49 -8.43
CA SER A 321 25.44 9.20 -9.49
C SER A 321 26.89 9.46 -9.06
N GLN A 322 27.81 8.58 -9.47
CA GLN A 322 29.26 8.78 -9.31
C GLN A 322 29.77 9.97 -10.15
N ASN A 323 28.99 10.43 -11.13
CA ASN A 323 29.31 11.57 -12.00
C ASN A 323 28.49 12.82 -11.65
N ARG A 324 27.87 12.89 -10.46
CA ARG A 324 26.98 14.00 -10.07
C ARG A 324 27.59 15.40 -10.28
N GLU A 325 28.86 15.62 -9.94
CA GLU A 325 29.50 16.93 -10.12
C GLU A 325 29.61 17.33 -11.60
N ARG A 326 29.73 16.35 -12.51
CA ARG A 326 29.72 16.56 -13.96
C ARG A 326 28.30 16.88 -14.47
N HIS A 327 27.27 16.23 -13.92
CA HIS A 327 25.88 16.45 -14.34
C HIS A 327 25.24 17.73 -13.75
N ILE A 328 25.56 18.08 -12.50
CA ILE A 328 25.07 19.31 -11.83
C ILE A 328 25.63 20.57 -12.51
N GLN A 329 26.85 20.53 -13.07
CA GLN A 329 27.42 21.65 -13.83
C GLN A 329 26.63 21.98 -15.12
N VAL A 330 25.80 21.05 -15.62
CA VAL A 330 24.95 21.23 -16.81
C VAL A 330 23.58 21.84 -16.46
N LEU A 331 23.12 21.68 -15.21
CA LEU A 331 21.76 22.04 -14.78
C LEU A 331 21.64 23.44 -14.13
N ALA A 332 22.74 24.17 -13.97
CA ALA A 332 22.82 25.39 -13.16
C ALA A 332 22.25 26.69 -13.76
N GLU A 333 21.24 26.67 -14.65
CA GLU A 333 20.65 27.91 -15.21
C GLU A 333 19.11 28.02 -15.31
N LEU A 334 18.30 27.08 -14.78
CA LEU A 334 16.85 27.04 -15.10
C LEU A 334 15.88 26.90 -13.91
N THR A 335 16.13 27.55 -12.77
CA THR A 335 15.22 27.52 -11.60
C THR A 335 14.56 28.89 -11.36
N ARG A 336 13.67 29.35 -12.25
CA ARG A 336 12.96 30.63 -12.03
C ARG A 336 11.53 30.74 -12.59
N ILE A 337 10.89 29.64 -12.99
CA ILE A 337 9.57 29.69 -13.65
C ILE A 337 8.51 28.80 -12.98
N THR A 338 8.89 27.90 -12.06
CA THR A 338 7.98 26.95 -11.42
C THR A 338 7.02 27.56 -10.39
N GLN A 339 7.23 28.81 -9.98
CA GLN A 339 6.53 29.45 -8.86
C GLN A 339 5.16 30.08 -9.17
N GLU A 340 4.68 30.01 -10.42
CA GLU A 340 3.50 30.80 -10.85
C GLU A 340 2.20 29.98 -11.03
N ILE A 341 2.17 28.68 -10.73
CA ILE A 341 1.03 27.79 -11.08
C ILE A 341 0.22 27.25 -9.88
N GLU A 342 0.76 27.25 -8.66
CA GLU A 342 0.16 26.57 -7.48
C GLU A 342 -1.03 27.31 -6.80
N GLN A 343 -1.79 28.15 -7.51
CA GLN A 343 -2.68 29.15 -6.89
C GLN A 343 -4.20 28.90 -6.91
N GLU A 344 -4.72 27.71 -7.22
CA GLU A 344 -6.18 27.53 -7.32
C GLU A 344 -6.68 26.21 -6.72
N ILE A 345 -6.91 26.18 -5.39
CA ILE A 345 -8.05 25.56 -4.64
C ILE A 345 -7.78 25.73 -3.13
N GLN A 346 -8.72 26.34 -2.40
CA GLN A 346 -8.58 26.70 -0.98
C GLN A 346 -9.15 25.61 -0.06
N GLY A 347 -8.27 24.76 0.44
CA GLY A 347 -8.46 24.06 1.71
C GLY A 347 -8.15 24.99 2.90
N PRO A 348 -8.19 24.51 4.15
CA PRO A 348 -7.80 25.29 5.32
C PRO A 348 -6.42 25.92 5.09
N SER A 349 -6.26 27.19 5.46
CA SER A 349 -5.04 27.94 5.14
C SER A 349 -3.79 27.30 5.78
N THR A 350 -2.78 27.03 4.96
CA THR A 350 -1.48 26.52 5.42
C THR A 350 -0.82 27.56 6.34
N ARG A 351 -0.44 27.16 7.55
CA ARG A 351 0.15 28.06 8.56
C ARG A 351 1.67 27.97 8.50
N TYR A 352 2.31 29.09 8.20
CA TYR A 352 3.78 29.20 8.07
C TYR A 352 4.50 29.69 9.34
N SER A 353 3.72 30.07 10.35
CA SER A 353 4.21 30.58 11.63
C SER A 353 3.07 30.56 12.65
N THR A 354 3.39 30.45 13.93
CA THR A 354 2.43 30.63 15.02
C THR A 354 3.03 31.49 16.13
N THR A 355 2.19 32.30 16.78
CA THR A 355 2.59 33.02 18.00
C THR A 355 2.38 32.18 19.26
N LEU A 356 1.64 31.07 19.19
CA LEU A 356 1.28 30.25 20.35
C LEU A 356 2.43 29.34 20.79
N LEU A 357 3.23 28.84 19.85
CA LEU A 357 4.37 27.96 20.13
C LEU A 357 5.40 28.63 21.07
N ASP A 358 5.74 29.90 20.82
CA ASP A 358 6.67 30.67 21.67
C ASP A 358 6.10 31.01 23.06
N ARG A 359 4.79 30.79 23.25
CA ARG A 359 4.05 31.04 24.49
C ARG A 359 3.68 29.76 25.22
N ALA A 360 3.97 28.59 24.64
CA ALA A 360 3.78 27.32 25.28
C ALA A 360 4.56 27.25 26.62
N PRO A 361 4.01 26.61 27.67
CA PRO A 361 4.73 26.42 28.92
C PRO A 361 6.07 25.73 28.77
N ALA A 362 7.00 25.98 29.69
CA ALA A 362 8.39 25.52 29.64
C ALA A 362 8.54 24.01 29.48
N ASP A 363 7.76 23.26 30.24
CA ASP A 363 7.88 21.80 30.40
C ASP A 363 6.92 21.05 29.48
N THR A 364 6.61 21.65 28.31
CA THR A 364 5.67 21.06 27.34
C THR A 364 6.27 19.82 26.69
N VAL A 365 5.58 18.70 26.84
CA VAL A 365 5.95 17.39 26.25
C VAL A 365 4.97 16.91 25.18
N ILE A 366 3.76 17.47 25.14
CA ILE A 366 2.81 17.26 24.04
C ILE A 366 2.35 18.63 23.55
N TYR A 367 2.38 18.84 22.25
CA TYR A 367 1.90 20.05 21.59
C TYR A 367 0.95 19.69 20.45
N VAL A 368 -0.26 20.24 20.47
CA VAL A 368 -1.26 20.08 19.41
C VAL A 368 -1.64 21.45 18.89
N GLY A 369 -1.34 21.76 17.64
CA GLY A 369 -1.73 23.00 16.97
C GLY A 369 -2.74 22.73 15.87
N ILE A 370 -3.99 23.14 16.06
CA ILE A 370 -5.08 22.95 15.09
C ILE A 370 -5.61 24.30 14.59
N PRO A 371 -6.06 24.38 13.33
CA PRO A 371 -6.70 25.60 12.83
C PRO A 371 -8.07 25.75 13.48
N ASN A 372 -8.50 26.99 13.66
CA ASN A 372 -9.90 27.28 14.00
C ASN A 372 -10.77 27.01 12.77
N LEU A 373 -11.52 25.91 12.80
CA LEU A 373 -12.33 25.43 11.69
C LEU A 373 -13.79 25.90 11.77
N ALA A 374 -14.16 26.74 12.73
CA ALA A 374 -15.56 27.09 12.97
C ALA A 374 -16.26 27.65 11.72
N GLU A 375 -15.61 28.59 11.01
CA GLU A 375 -16.14 29.15 9.76
C GLU A 375 -16.27 28.06 8.66
N THR A 376 -15.22 27.26 8.45
CA THR A 376 -15.23 26.19 7.42
C THR A 376 -16.27 25.10 7.72
N LEU A 377 -16.47 24.76 8.99
CA LEU A 377 -17.48 23.79 9.42
C LEU A 377 -18.89 24.35 9.23
N ALA A 378 -19.12 25.62 9.54
CA ALA A 378 -20.39 26.29 9.29
C ALA A 378 -20.73 26.31 7.79
N ASP A 379 -19.77 26.69 6.93
CA ASP A 379 -19.94 26.67 5.47
C ASP A 379 -20.23 25.26 4.94
N SER A 380 -19.50 24.25 5.44
CA SER A 380 -19.69 22.85 5.03
C SER A 380 -21.05 22.31 5.46
N TYR A 381 -21.51 22.66 6.66
CA TYR A 381 -22.84 22.31 7.15
C TYR A 381 -23.93 22.97 6.32
N GLN A 382 -23.79 24.26 5.97
CA GLN A 382 -24.71 24.96 5.09
C GLN A 382 -24.78 24.32 3.69
N LEU A 383 -23.64 23.94 3.12
CA LEU A 383 -23.58 23.22 1.84
C LEU A 383 -24.24 21.84 1.93
N LEU A 384 -24.03 21.12 3.03
CA LEU A 384 -24.69 19.84 3.28
C LEU A 384 -26.22 20.01 3.34
N GLN A 385 -26.72 20.99 4.09
CA GLN A 385 -28.14 21.31 4.14
C GLN A 385 -28.71 21.65 2.76
N GLU A 386 -27.99 22.44 1.95
CA GLU A 386 -28.38 22.74 0.56
C GLU A 386 -28.47 21.45 -0.28
N LYS A 387 -27.47 20.56 -0.18
CA LYS A 387 -27.45 19.29 -0.93
C LYS A 387 -28.53 18.30 -0.48
N VAL A 388 -28.85 18.28 0.81
CA VAL A 388 -29.96 17.50 1.36
C VAL A 388 -31.30 18.03 0.82
N GLN A 389 -31.50 19.36 0.78
CA GLN A 389 -32.72 19.97 0.24
C GLN A 389 -32.86 19.81 -1.29
N GLU A 390 -31.74 19.80 -2.03
CA GLU A 390 -31.73 19.63 -3.48
C GLU A 390 -32.04 18.20 -3.95
N ASN A 391 -31.78 17.19 -3.11
CA ASN A 391 -31.91 15.78 -3.47
C ASN A 391 -32.99 15.09 -2.64
N THR A 392 -34.11 14.77 -3.29
CA THR A 392 -35.30 14.18 -2.66
C THR A 392 -35.03 12.85 -1.97
N LEU A 393 -34.05 12.08 -2.45
CA LEU A 393 -33.67 10.79 -1.86
C LEU A 393 -32.79 10.98 -0.61
N LEU A 394 -31.93 12.01 -0.61
CA LEU A 394 -31.13 12.39 0.55
C LEU A 394 -31.97 13.08 1.60
N SER A 395 -32.96 13.90 1.23
CA SER A 395 -33.90 14.50 2.19
C SER A 395 -34.75 13.44 2.87
N GLU A 396 -35.28 12.46 2.13
CA GLU A 396 -36.06 11.35 2.72
C GLU A 396 -35.18 10.50 3.65
N TRP A 397 -33.93 10.20 3.25
CA TRP A 397 -32.97 9.49 4.11
C TRP A 397 -32.55 10.32 5.33
N TRP A 398 -32.31 11.62 5.18
CA TRP A 398 -31.93 12.52 6.27
C TRP A 398 -33.08 12.64 7.27
N ASP A 399 -34.31 12.86 6.79
CA ASP A 399 -35.52 12.86 7.61
C ASP A 399 -35.69 11.51 8.33
N GLU A 400 -35.46 10.36 7.68
CA GLU A 400 -35.62 9.05 8.33
C GLU A 400 -34.48 8.69 9.30
N ALA A 401 -33.24 9.10 9.01
CA ALA A 401 -32.05 8.84 9.84
C ALA A 401 -31.88 9.83 11.00
N VAL A 402 -32.46 11.03 10.90
CA VAL A 402 -32.31 12.13 11.88
C VAL A 402 -33.60 12.39 12.68
N ALA A 403 -34.79 11.98 12.22
CA ALA A 403 -36.06 12.28 12.92
C ALA A 403 -36.33 11.50 14.22
N GLU A 404 -35.43 10.63 14.67
CA GLU A 404 -35.51 10.07 16.04
C GLU A 404 -34.87 11.03 17.06
N GLY A 405 -35.59 12.09 17.42
CA GLY A 405 -35.28 12.96 18.57
C GLY A 405 -34.97 14.43 18.22
N ASP A 406 -34.45 15.17 19.19
CA ASP A 406 -34.09 16.60 19.06
C ASP A 406 -32.69 16.78 18.39
N PHE A 407 -32.19 15.78 17.64
CA PHE A 407 -30.81 15.76 17.12
C PHE A 407 -30.51 16.89 16.13
N GLU A 408 -31.45 17.24 15.25
CA GLU A 408 -31.27 18.36 14.32
C GLU A 408 -31.15 19.69 15.06
N GLU A 409 -32.03 19.93 16.05
CA GLU A 409 -32.01 21.13 16.89
C GLU A 409 -30.75 21.17 17.78
N ASP A 410 -30.30 20.01 18.29
CA ASP A 410 -29.06 19.87 19.04
C ASP A 410 -27.82 20.13 18.17
N LEU A 411 -27.82 19.66 16.92
CA LEU A 411 -26.74 19.85 15.96
C LEU A 411 -26.66 21.30 15.50
N GLU A 412 -27.77 21.94 15.16
CA GLU A 412 -27.83 23.37 14.85
C GLU A 412 -27.32 24.20 16.04
N ARG A 413 -27.79 23.89 17.26
CA ARG A 413 -27.31 24.57 18.47
C ARG A 413 -25.81 24.37 18.67
N MET A 414 -25.28 23.16 18.45
CA MET A 414 -23.85 22.90 18.56
C MET A 414 -23.05 23.69 17.52
N MET A 415 -23.55 23.82 16.29
CA MET A 415 -22.91 24.63 15.25
C MET A 415 -22.94 26.12 15.58
N ASP A 416 -24.05 26.63 16.12
CA ASP A 416 -24.17 28.01 16.60
C ASP A 416 -23.20 28.30 17.76
N GLU A 417 -23.02 27.34 18.67
CA GLU A 417 -22.02 27.42 19.75
C GLU A 417 -20.59 27.43 19.20
N LEU A 418 -20.27 26.50 18.30
CA LEU A 418 -18.97 26.42 17.65
C LEU A 418 -18.61 27.70 16.90
N GLN A 419 -19.58 28.26 16.15
CA GLN A 419 -19.40 29.52 15.44
C GLN A 419 -19.22 30.70 16.41
N ALA A 420 -20.03 30.78 17.47
CA ALA A 420 -19.92 31.86 18.46
C ALA A 420 -18.56 31.89 19.16
N TRP A 421 -18.00 30.72 19.51
CA TRP A 421 -16.64 30.62 20.05
C TRP A 421 -15.59 30.88 18.97
N GLY A 422 -15.80 30.33 17.77
CA GLY A 422 -14.93 30.49 16.62
C GLY A 422 -14.72 31.95 16.21
N ASP A 423 -15.77 32.78 16.28
CA ASP A 423 -15.74 34.21 15.94
C ASP A 423 -14.95 35.08 16.93
N GLU A 424 -14.74 34.59 18.15
CA GLU A 424 -13.99 35.30 19.19
C GLU A 424 -12.51 34.87 19.23
N LEU A 425 -12.25 33.58 19.02
CA LEU A 425 -10.92 32.98 19.00
C LEU A 425 -10.22 33.24 17.67
N GLY A 426 -8.89 33.29 17.68
CA GLY A 426 -8.12 33.47 16.45
C GLY A 426 -8.08 32.23 15.58
N ASP A 427 -7.30 32.32 14.50
CA ASP A 427 -7.20 31.31 13.45
C ASP A 427 -6.58 29.97 13.92
N GLU A 428 -6.07 29.90 15.16
CA GLU A 428 -5.40 28.73 15.71
C GLU A 428 -5.75 28.50 17.19
N ILE A 429 -5.85 27.22 17.54
CA ILE A 429 -5.95 26.73 18.91
C ILE A 429 -4.76 25.78 19.14
N ALA A 430 -3.99 26.03 20.19
CA ALA A 430 -2.89 25.17 20.61
C ALA A 430 -3.20 24.52 21.97
N LEU A 431 -3.14 23.20 22.06
CA LEU A 431 -3.20 22.45 23.31
C LEU A 431 -1.80 22.00 23.68
N THR A 432 -1.41 22.22 24.92
CA THR A 432 -0.09 21.85 25.44
C THR A 432 -0.26 21.01 26.69
N VAL A 433 0.50 19.93 26.81
CA VAL A 433 0.56 19.11 28.03
C VAL A 433 1.97 19.19 28.59
N GLN A 434 2.07 19.45 29.88
CA GLN A 434 3.35 19.61 30.56
C GLN A 434 3.70 18.38 31.41
N MET A 435 4.96 18.32 31.83
CA MET A 435 5.40 17.44 32.92
C MET A 435 5.75 18.24 34.17
N ASP A 436 5.41 17.68 35.33
CA ASP A 436 5.87 18.21 36.61
C ASP A 436 7.30 17.75 36.96
N ALA A 437 7.85 18.31 38.03
CA ALA A 437 9.20 17.98 38.50
C ALA A 437 9.35 16.54 39.04
N SER A 438 8.25 15.80 39.22
CA SER A 438 8.24 14.38 39.60
C SER A 438 8.13 13.43 38.42
N GLY A 439 8.05 13.94 37.18
CA GLY A 439 7.85 13.12 35.99
C GLY A 439 6.38 12.78 35.70
N GLY A 440 5.43 13.38 36.44
CA GLY A 440 4.00 13.23 36.20
C GLY A 440 3.52 14.14 35.07
N VAL A 441 2.65 13.62 34.20
CA VAL A 441 1.93 14.42 33.21
C VAL A 441 0.86 15.25 33.95
N VAL A 442 0.83 16.56 33.72
CA VAL A 442 -0.12 17.48 34.33
C VAL A 442 -1.26 17.85 33.37
N GLU A 443 -2.30 18.46 33.90
CA GLU A 443 -3.48 18.85 33.11
C GLU A 443 -3.11 19.86 32.01
N PRO A 444 -3.79 19.82 30.85
CA PRO A 444 -3.39 20.61 29.70
C PRO A 444 -3.63 22.13 29.87
N VAL A 445 -2.89 22.90 29.09
CA VAL A 445 -3.12 24.32 28.85
C VAL A 445 -3.49 24.51 27.38
N ILE A 446 -4.69 25.03 27.15
CA ILE A 446 -5.17 25.45 25.82
C ILE A 446 -4.84 26.92 25.64
N LEU A 447 -4.24 27.27 24.51
CA LEU A 447 -3.84 28.62 24.10
C LEU A 447 -4.54 28.98 22.80
N SER A 448 -4.94 30.24 22.67
CA SER A 448 -5.38 30.82 21.40
C SER A 448 -5.16 32.33 21.43
N THR A 449 -5.26 32.98 20.26
CA THR A 449 -5.45 34.42 20.23
C THR A 449 -6.93 34.78 20.28
N VAL A 450 -7.26 36.03 20.54
CA VAL A 450 -8.62 36.54 20.63
C VAL A 450 -8.74 37.73 19.70
N HIS A 451 -9.67 37.69 18.75
CA HIS A 451 -9.91 38.79 17.82
C HIS A 451 -10.40 40.06 18.55
N ARG A 452 -11.24 39.88 19.58
CA ARG A 452 -11.86 40.97 20.36
C ARG A 452 -11.56 40.83 21.86
N PRO A 453 -10.32 41.13 22.31
CA PRO A 453 -9.92 40.90 23.70
C PRO A 453 -10.68 41.77 24.72
N ALA A 454 -11.12 42.95 24.29
CA ALA A 454 -11.97 43.82 25.12
C ALA A 454 -13.37 43.22 25.26
N GLY A 455 -13.63 42.56 26.39
CA GLY A 455 -14.93 41.96 26.70
C GLY A 455 -14.98 40.43 26.60
N PHE A 456 -13.91 39.79 26.11
CA PHE A 456 -13.82 38.33 26.00
C PHE A 456 -14.05 37.62 27.34
N GLY A 457 -13.45 38.12 28.43
CA GLY A 457 -13.69 37.56 29.77
C GLY A 457 -15.17 37.59 30.20
N ARG A 458 -15.94 38.60 29.74
CA ARG A 458 -17.39 38.65 29.98
C ARG A 458 -18.13 37.68 29.04
N PHE A 459 -17.74 37.59 27.78
CA PHE A 459 -18.28 36.60 26.84
C PHE A 459 -18.18 35.17 27.39
N VAL A 460 -17.00 34.79 27.89
CA VAL A 460 -16.76 33.47 28.51
C VAL A 460 -17.71 33.25 29.70
N GLN A 461 -17.85 34.23 30.58
CA GLN A 461 -18.75 34.14 31.74
C GLN A 461 -20.22 34.01 31.32
N ASP A 462 -20.67 34.86 30.40
CA ASP A 462 -22.06 34.90 29.94
C ASP A 462 -22.44 33.61 29.20
N ARG A 463 -21.57 33.09 28.32
CA ARG A 463 -21.84 31.89 27.52
C ARG A 463 -21.89 30.63 28.37
N ILE A 464 -20.97 30.50 29.32
CA ILE A 464 -20.89 29.32 30.20
C ILE A 464 -22.02 29.31 31.22
N GLN A 465 -22.43 30.49 31.70
CA GLN A 465 -23.64 30.63 32.50
C GLN A 465 -24.89 30.22 31.71
N GLY A 466 -24.98 30.60 30.42
CA GLY A 466 -26.04 30.16 29.52
C GLY A 466 -26.10 28.62 29.36
N ILE A 467 -24.96 27.99 29.07
CA ILE A 467 -24.86 26.52 28.95
C ILE A 467 -25.28 25.84 30.27
N SER A 468 -24.86 26.39 31.41
CA SER A 468 -25.22 25.84 32.71
C SER A 468 -26.71 25.99 33.05
N ASP A 469 -27.32 27.12 32.69
CA ASP A 469 -28.74 27.37 32.90
C ASP A 469 -29.61 26.40 32.06
N GLU A 470 -29.07 25.91 30.93
CA GLU A 470 -29.73 24.95 30.03
C GLU A 470 -29.56 23.48 30.45
N VAL A 471 -28.38 23.06 30.92
CA VAL A 471 -28.07 21.64 31.23
C VAL A 471 -28.57 21.20 32.61
N GLY A 472 -28.91 22.12 33.51
CA GLY A 472 -29.57 21.81 34.79
C GLY A 472 -28.69 21.13 35.86
N GLY A 473 -27.37 21.27 35.78
CA GLY A 473 -26.38 20.75 36.76
C GLY A 473 -25.68 21.84 37.58
N ASP A 474 -24.82 21.43 38.53
CA ASP A 474 -23.89 22.35 39.21
C ASP A 474 -22.91 22.93 38.17
N SER A 475 -22.91 24.25 38.01
CA SER A 475 -22.06 24.93 37.03
C SER A 475 -20.58 24.70 37.33
N PRO A 476 -19.73 24.38 36.34
CA PRO A 476 -18.29 24.46 36.54
C PRO A 476 -17.93 25.89 36.95
N ILE A 477 -17.23 26.06 38.07
CA ILE A 477 -16.79 27.34 38.57
C ILE A 477 -15.63 27.80 37.70
N ILE A 478 -15.84 28.85 36.90
CA ILE A 478 -14.79 29.37 36.02
C ILE A 478 -14.26 30.71 36.51
N ALA A 479 -12.95 30.76 36.68
CA ALA A 479 -12.26 31.95 37.14
C ALA A 479 -11.55 32.66 35.98
N VAL A 480 -12.07 33.82 35.60
CA VAL A 480 -11.37 34.72 34.68
C VAL A 480 -10.31 35.49 35.48
N VAL A 481 -9.05 35.25 35.16
CA VAL A 481 -7.88 35.85 35.80
C VAL A 481 -7.45 37.08 35.01
N GLU A 482 -7.72 38.27 35.56
CA GLU A 482 -7.32 39.55 34.95
C GLU A 482 -5.82 39.82 35.12
N ASP A 483 -5.26 40.63 34.22
CA ASP A 483 -3.83 40.97 34.25
C ASP A 483 -3.41 41.59 35.59
N GLY A 484 -2.33 41.08 36.16
CA GLY A 484 -1.82 41.50 37.47
C GLY A 484 -2.49 40.87 38.70
N SER A 485 -3.61 40.15 38.55
CA SER A 485 -4.29 39.42 39.64
C SER A 485 -3.73 38.00 39.82
N MET A 486 -3.96 37.37 40.98
CA MET A 486 -3.70 35.95 41.18
C MET A 486 -4.99 35.16 40.92
N ALA A 487 -4.86 33.94 40.42
CA ALA A 487 -6.02 33.06 40.29
C ALA A 487 -6.67 32.78 41.67
N PRO A 488 -8.02 32.73 41.74
CA PRO A 488 -8.73 32.34 42.96
C PRO A 488 -8.43 30.86 43.33
N THR A 489 -8.81 30.47 44.55
CA THR A 489 -8.37 29.18 45.12
C THR A 489 -9.26 28.00 44.72
N GLU A 490 -10.52 28.25 44.37
CA GLU A 490 -11.50 27.22 43.96
C GLU A 490 -12.10 27.65 42.62
N ALA A 491 -11.80 26.88 41.57
CA ALA A 491 -12.41 26.93 40.24
C ALA A 491 -12.14 25.60 39.53
N ASP A 492 -13.10 25.14 38.72
CA ASP A 492 -12.97 23.96 37.85
C ASP A 492 -12.21 24.27 36.56
N MET A 493 -12.20 25.54 36.14
CA MET A 493 -11.41 26.03 35.02
C MET A 493 -10.93 27.47 35.24
N PHE A 494 -9.71 27.75 34.82
CA PHE A 494 -9.12 29.08 34.86
C PHE A 494 -8.94 29.62 33.44
N VAL A 495 -9.30 30.89 33.24
CA VAL A 495 -9.18 31.59 31.95
C VAL A 495 -8.35 32.86 32.16
N ALA A 496 -7.16 32.93 31.57
CA ALA A 496 -6.35 34.15 31.61
C ALA A 496 -6.40 34.83 30.24
N VAL A 497 -6.71 36.13 30.25
CA VAL A 497 -6.74 36.96 29.04
C VAL A 497 -5.71 38.07 29.17
N ARG A 498 -4.80 38.18 28.19
CA ARG A 498 -3.80 39.25 28.18
C ARG A 498 -3.45 39.70 26.77
N GLY A 499 -3.70 40.98 26.49
CA GLY A 499 -3.57 41.50 25.13
C GLY A 499 -4.54 40.73 24.25
N ASP A 500 -4.04 40.15 23.17
CA ASP A 500 -4.74 39.25 22.27
C ASP A 500 -4.59 37.78 22.64
N LEU A 501 -3.83 37.39 23.66
CA LEU A 501 -3.62 35.99 24.03
C LEU A 501 -4.61 35.53 25.12
N VAL A 502 -5.15 34.32 24.98
CA VAL A 502 -5.94 33.64 26.00
C VAL A 502 -5.36 32.27 26.34
N ALA A 503 -5.46 31.88 27.61
CA ALA A 503 -5.21 30.52 28.06
C ALA A 503 -6.35 29.96 28.89
N PHE A 504 -6.62 28.66 28.71
CA PHE A 504 -7.58 27.86 29.48
C PHE A 504 -6.85 26.67 30.10
N THR A 505 -7.10 26.40 31.37
CA THR A 505 -6.58 25.20 32.05
C THR A 505 -7.41 24.89 33.29
N PRO A 506 -7.64 23.62 33.64
CA PRO A 506 -8.26 23.27 34.92
C PRO A 506 -7.29 23.43 36.10
N GLU A 507 -5.99 23.62 35.84
CA GLU A 507 -4.97 23.63 36.89
C GLU A 507 -4.49 25.04 37.26
N ARG A 508 -4.73 25.42 38.51
CA ARG A 508 -4.33 26.73 39.05
C ARG A 508 -2.83 27.00 38.94
N ALA A 509 -1.99 25.99 39.20
CA ALA A 509 -0.54 26.16 39.14
C ALA A 509 -0.07 26.55 37.73
N GLN A 510 -0.70 25.98 36.70
CA GLN A 510 -0.42 26.28 35.29
C GLN A 510 -0.85 27.70 34.92
N ILE A 511 -2.06 28.12 35.31
CA ILE A 511 -2.50 29.49 34.99
C ILE A 511 -1.66 30.55 35.72
N ASP A 512 -1.24 30.28 36.96
CA ASP A 512 -0.34 31.16 37.72
C ASP A 512 1.08 31.19 37.13
N ALA A 513 1.55 30.09 36.54
CA ALA A 513 2.81 30.03 35.80
C ALA A 513 2.73 30.80 34.47
N PHE A 514 1.66 30.57 33.71
CA PHE A 514 1.37 31.25 32.45
C PHE A 514 1.30 32.77 32.64
N THR A 515 0.49 33.24 33.61
CA THR A 515 0.35 34.67 33.91
C THR A 515 1.67 35.30 34.40
N ARG A 516 2.53 34.56 35.12
CA ARG A 516 3.89 35.00 35.48
C ARG A 516 4.81 35.12 34.27
N ASN A 517 4.84 34.10 33.41
CA ASN A 517 5.70 34.08 32.22
C ASN A 517 5.37 35.22 31.27
N LEU A 518 4.08 35.53 31.10
CA LEU A 518 3.65 36.66 30.29
C LEU A 518 4.10 38.02 30.85
N ARG A 519 4.32 38.20 32.17
CA ARG A 519 4.77 39.48 32.77
C ARG A 519 6.18 39.88 32.33
N GLY A 520 6.99 38.95 31.82
CA GLY A 520 8.28 39.24 31.21
C GLY A 520 8.14 39.63 29.72
N THR A 521 9.07 40.43 29.21
CA THR A 521 9.31 40.58 27.77
C THR A 521 10.14 39.43 27.18
N ALA A 522 10.51 38.45 28.01
CA ALA A 522 11.30 37.30 27.62
C ALA A 522 10.39 36.19 27.08
N PRO A 523 10.83 35.43 26.05
CA PRO A 523 10.13 34.24 25.59
C PRO A 523 9.97 33.19 26.70
N SER A 524 9.05 32.25 26.51
CA SER A 524 9.00 31.04 27.36
C SER A 524 10.37 30.34 27.36
N THR A 525 10.74 29.68 28.47
CA THR A 525 11.94 28.84 28.50
C THR A 525 11.81 27.56 27.66
N PHE A 526 10.63 27.32 27.08
CA PHE A 526 10.42 26.33 26.02
C PHE A 526 11.14 26.72 24.73
N VAL A 527 11.28 28.02 24.44
CA VAL A 527 11.90 28.51 23.21
C VAL A 527 13.37 28.08 23.15
N GLY A 528 13.75 27.41 22.06
CA GLY A 528 15.10 26.90 21.83
C GLY A 528 15.36 25.50 22.40
N GLN A 529 14.37 24.85 23.03
CA GLN A 529 14.44 23.41 23.29
C GLN A 529 14.42 22.63 21.96
N PRO A 530 14.95 21.39 21.92
CA PRO A 530 14.92 20.57 20.70
C PRO A 530 13.51 20.40 20.13
N PHE A 531 12.54 20.09 20.99
CA PHE A 531 11.14 19.91 20.59
C PHE A 531 10.50 21.20 20.05
N HIS A 532 10.75 22.35 20.69
CA HIS A 532 10.33 23.67 20.20
C HIS A 532 10.92 23.97 18.81
N THR A 533 12.23 23.75 18.66
CA THR A 533 12.96 24.02 17.41
C THR A 533 12.38 23.18 16.27
N ARG A 534 12.05 21.90 16.54
CA ARG A 534 11.46 21.02 15.56
C ARG A 534 10.05 21.46 15.16
N LEU A 535 9.20 21.84 16.11
CA LEU A 535 7.86 22.37 15.82
C LEU A 535 7.94 23.69 15.02
N ASP A 536 8.87 24.59 15.36
CA ASP A 536 9.08 25.85 14.64
C ASP A 536 9.51 25.62 13.18
N GLU A 537 10.37 24.63 12.92
CA GLU A 537 10.70 24.19 11.56
C GLU A 537 9.46 23.72 10.81
N LEU A 538 8.60 22.91 11.43
CA LEU A 538 7.38 22.40 10.79
C LEU A 538 6.39 23.51 10.44
N TYR A 539 6.23 24.51 11.31
CA TYR A 539 5.46 25.69 10.95
C TYR A 539 6.12 26.42 9.78
N ARG A 540 7.44 26.63 9.76
CA ARG A 540 8.12 27.27 8.62
C ARG A 540 7.97 26.51 7.29
N GLU A 541 7.84 25.19 7.34
CA GLU A 541 7.55 24.33 6.18
C GLU A 541 6.10 24.45 5.68
N GLY A 542 5.19 24.96 6.52
CA GLY A 542 3.78 25.14 6.21
C GLY A 542 2.94 23.96 6.65
N VAL A 543 2.14 24.13 7.70
CA VAL A 543 1.34 23.06 8.31
C VAL A 543 -0.13 23.44 8.46
N GLU A 544 -1.03 22.52 8.13
CA GLU A 544 -2.47 22.67 8.38
C GLU A 544 -2.80 22.34 9.84
N TRP A 545 -2.31 21.20 10.36
CA TRP A 545 -2.35 20.84 11.78
C TRP A 545 -1.15 20.00 12.19
N VAL A 546 -0.77 20.06 13.46
CA VAL A 546 0.36 19.33 14.03
C VAL A 546 0.02 18.79 15.42
N ILE A 547 0.45 17.56 15.69
CA ILE A 547 0.43 16.88 16.99
C ILE A 547 1.84 16.35 17.21
N GLY A 548 2.58 16.93 18.14
CA GLY A 548 3.93 16.50 18.50
C GLY A 548 3.99 15.96 19.92
N VAL A 549 4.86 14.97 20.13
CA VAL A 549 5.22 14.40 21.44
C VAL A 549 6.73 14.35 21.57
N ASP A 550 7.26 14.88 22.67
CA ASP A 550 8.67 14.76 23.07
C ASP A 550 8.87 13.46 23.85
N VAL A 551 9.26 12.41 23.12
CA VAL A 551 9.45 11.07 23.67
C VAL A 551 10.72 10.99 24.53
N ALA A 552 11.78 11.71 24.14
CA ALA A 552 13.02 11.72 24.91
C ALA A 552 12.77 12.20 26.35
N THR A 553 12.04 13.31 26.50
CA THR A 553 11.69 13.84 27.83
C THR A 553 10.78 12.89 28.62
N LEU A 554 9.81 12.24 27.97
CA LEU A 554 8.90 11.28 28.62
C LEU A 554 9.61 10.02 29.11
N VAL A 555 10.55 9.48 28.31
CA VAL A 555 11.30 8.28 28.66
C VAL A 555 12.30 8.57 29.78
N ASP A 556 13.04 9.67 29.70
CA ASP A 556 14.05 10.06 30.71
C ASP A 556 13.44 10.30 32.11
N ALA A 557 12.22 10.84 32.16
CA ALA A 557 11.63 11.27 33.41
C ALA A 557 10.99 10.15 34.23
N ASN A 558 10.62 9.04 33.60
CA ASN A 558 9.55 8.21 34.14
C ASN A 558 9.90 6.73 34.34
N ASP A 559 11.04 6.24 33.84
CA ASP A 559 11.41 4.80 33.87
C ASP A 559 10.20 3.91 33.44
N VAL A 560 9.26 4.49 32.66
CA VAL A 560 7.91 3.98 32.38
C VAL A 560 7.97 2.74 31.49
N ILE A 561 9.07 2.62 30.76
CA ILE A 561 9.42 1.44 30.01
C ILE A 561 10.47 0.71 30.83
N ASP A 562 10.05 -0.40 31.44
CA ASP A 562 10.95 -1.28 32.17
C ASP A 562 12.13 -1.66 31.25
N ASN A 563 13.38 -1.45 31.68
CA ASN A 563 14.59 -1.81 30.93
C ASN A 563 14.66 -3.32 30.56
N SER A 564 13.76 -4.13 31.12
CA SER A 564 13.57 -5.54 30.78
C SER A 564 12.59 -5.81 29.63
N ASP A 565 11.83 -4.80 29.16
CA ASP A 565 10.92 -4.94 28.03
C ASP A 565 11.70 -4.97 26.71
N SER A 566 11.95 -6.21 26.25
CA SER A 566 12.63 -6.49 24.99
C SER A 566 12.00 -5.77 23.80
N MET A 567 10.69 -5.49 23.83
CA MET A 567 9.99 -4.90 22.70
C MET A 567 10.27 -3.41 22.54
N ALA A 568 10.27 -2.65 23.64
CA ALA A 568 10.60 -1.22 23.59
C ALA A 568 12.06 -0.97 23.20
N LYS A 569 12.97 -1.85 23.63
CA LYS A 569 14.37 -1.86 23.19
C LYS A 569 14.51 -2.20 21.71
N THR A 570 13.76 -3.19 21.22
CA THR A 570 13.73 -3.59 19.80
C THR A 570 13.21 -2.46 18.90
N LEU A 571 12.17 -1.76 19.35
CA LEU A 571 11.57 -0.64 18.62
C LEU A 571 12.43 0.64 18.69
N GLY A 572 13.46 0.67 19.55
CA GLY A 572 14.33 1.82 19.79
C GLY A 572 13.61 3.00 20.43
N ILE A 573 12.59 2.75 21.26
CA ILE A 573 11.80 3.83 21.90
C ILE A 573 12.68 4.71 22.78
N HIS A 574 13.71 4.13 23.42
CA HIS A 574 14.67 4.89 24.23
C HIS A 574 15.56 5.85 23.43
N ASP A 575 15.75 5.59 22.14
CA ASP A 575 16.56 6.45 21.25
C ASP A 575 15.69 7.46 20.48
N MET A 576 14.37 7.44 20.71
CA MET A 576 13.41 8.28 20.01
C MET A 576 13.33 9.67 20.64
N GLN A 577 13.48 10.70 19.81
CA GLN A 577 13.34 12.10 20.25
C GLN A 577 11.89 12.57 20.18
N HIS A 578 11.28 12.45 19.00
CA HIS A 578 9.99 13.06 18.73
C HIS A 578 9.09 12.12 17.93
N VAL A 579 7.80 12.15 18.25
CA VAL A 579 6.73 11.58 17.44
C VAL A 579 5.84 12.73 17.01
N ILE A 580 5.73 12.97 15.70
CA ILE A 580 4.94 14.09 15.18
C ILE A 580 3.98 13.60 14.12
N ALA A 581 2.68 13.69 14.38
CA ALA A 581 1.65 13.59 13.36
C ALA A 581 1.34 14.99 12.83
N GLN A 582 1.29 15.13 11.52
CA GLN A 582 1.09 16.43 10.87
C GLN A 582 0.29 16.29 9.58
N ARG A 583 -0.30 17.41 9.17
CA ARG A 583 -0.83 17.58 7.83
C ARG A 583 -0.23 18.80 7.18
N GLN A 584 0.39 18.61 6.02
CA GLN A 584 1.00 19.68 5.25
C GLN A 584 0.36 19.70 3.85
N LYS A 585 0.26 20.89 3.26
CA LYS A 585 -0.16 21.02 1.87
C LYS A 585 1.10 20.99 0.99
N LYS A 586 1.19 20.01 0.08
CA LYS A 586 2.23 19.92 -0.96
C LYS A 586 1.55 20.05 -2.32
N GLY A 587 1.80 21.15 -3.03
CA GLY A 587 1.07 21.48 -4.25
C GLY A 587 -0.43 21.66 -3.97
N ASP A 588 -1.28 20.99 -4.74
CA ASP A 588 -2.74 21.02 -4.55
C ASP A 588 -3.25 20.03 -3.50
N ASN A 589 -2.39 19.12 -3.01
CA ASN A 589 -2.80 18.02 -2.14
C ASN A 589 -2.39 18.23 -0.69
N ALA A 590 -3.23 17.75 0.22
CA ALA A 590 -2.91 17.68 1.64
C ALA A 590 -2.40 16.28 2.00
N GLU A 591 -1.14 16.20 2.41
CA GLU A 591 -0.52 14.97 2.90
C GLU A 591 -0.67 14.93 4.42
N THR A 592 -1.22 13.82 4.94
CA THR A 592 -1.18 13.54 6.39
C THR A 592 -0.11 12.49 6.66
N SER A 593 0.84 12.82 7.51
CA SER A 593 1.97 11.97 7.82
C SER A 593 2.27 11.91 9.32
N MET A 594 2.93 10.83 9.73
CA MET A 594 3.45 10.64 11.08
C MET A 594 4.96 10.41 10.97
N VAL A 595 5.75 11.22 11.66
CA VAL A 595 7.21 11.19 11.62
C VAL A 595 7.75 10.77 12.98
N LEU A 596 8.47 9.66 13.00
CA LEU A 596 9.29 9.22 14.14
C LEU A 596 10.71 9.74 13.92
N THR A 597 11.29 10.42 14.91
CA THR A 597 12.68 10.93 14.84
C THR A 597 13.53 10.32 15.93
N TYR A 598 14.74 9.88 15.60
CA TYR A 598 15.72 9.30 16.51
C TYR A 598 16.89 10.24 16.75
N GLY A 599 17.52 10.16 17.93
CA GLY A 599 18.60 11.06 18.31
C GLY A 599 19.94 10.79 17.64
N GLU A 600 20.16 9.56 17.18
CA GLU A 600 21.31 9.16 16.38
C GLU A 600 20.84 8.44 15.11
N PRO A 601 21.60 8.51 14.01
CA PRO A 601 21.34 7.69 12.83
C PRO A 601 21.41 6.19 13.15
N ASP A 602 20.65 5.40 12.39
CA ASP A 602 20.67 3.94 12.41
C ASP A 602 20.37 3.36 13.82
N ARG A 603 19.35 3.92 14.49
CA ARG A 603 18.81 3.42 15.76
C ARG A 603 17.39 2.90 15.62
N GLY A 604 17.01 1.95 16.47
CA GLY A 604 15.66 1.39 16.51
C GLY A 604 15.15 0.86 15.17
N LEU A 605 13.86 1.04 14.90
CA LEU A 605 13.26 0.65 13.62
C LEU A 605 13.85 1.40 12.41
N ALA A 606 14.45 2.58 12.59
CA ALA A 606 15.06 3.32 11.48
C ALA A 606 16.29 2.57 10.92
N SER A 607 17.01 1.83 11.76
CA SER A 607 18.14 1.00 11.33
C SER A 607 17.73 -0.24 10.51
N TRP A 608 16.46 -0.64 10.59
CA TRP A 608 15.98 -1.85 9.91
C TRP A 608 15.53 -1.56 8.51
N LEU A 609 14.86 -0.43 8.30
CA LEU A 609 14.29 -0.06 7.01
C LEU A 609 15.38 0.54 6.12
N ALA A 610 15.47 0.04 4.89
CA ALA A 610 16.28 0.69 3.88
C ALA A 610 15.70 2.05 3.49
N ASP A 611 16.50 2.88 2.83
CA ASP A 611 16.00 4.00 2.03
C ASP A 611 14.93 3.51 1.02
N PRO A 612 14.01 4.38 0.56
CA PRO A 612 12.94 4.00 -0.37
C PRO A 612 13.47 3.24 -1.59
N ALA A 613 13.00 2.00 -1.77
CA ALA A 613 13.58 1.06 -2.74
C ALA A 613 12.51 0.31 -3.55
N PRO A 614 12.86 -0.22 -4.73
CA PRO A 614 12.00 -1.16 -5.44
C PRO A 614 11.61 -2.38 -4.57
N MET A 615 10.37 -2.87 -4.71
CA MET A 615 9.89 -4.09 -4.04
C MET A 615 9.30 -5.07 -5.05
N GLY A 616 10.16 -5.85 -5.71
CA GLY A 616 9.71 -6.86 -6.68
C GLY A 616 8.97 -8.05 -6.04
N THR A 617 8.99 -8.16 -4.71
CA THR A 617 8.19 -9.13 -3.94
C THR A 617 6.68 -8.94 -4.12
N LEU A 618 6.22 -7.71 -4.38
CA LEU A 618 4.80 -7.39 -4.56
C LEU A 618 4.22 -7.93 -5.87
N ASP A 619 5.07 -8.24 -6.86
CA ASP A 619 4.65 -8.80 -8.15
C ASP A 619 4.17 -10.26 -8.05
N PHE A 620 4.44 -10.92 -6.92
CA PHE A 620 3.94 -12.26 -6.62
C PHE A 620 2.59 -12.24 -5.90
N ILE A 621 2.07 -11.06 -5.56
CA ILE A 621 0.84 -10.88 -4.78
C ILE A 621 -0.31 -10.52 -5.70
N SER A 622 -1.46 -11.19 -5.54
CA SER A 622 -2.60 -10.95 -6.41
C SER A 622 -3.33 -9.64 -6.07
N PRO A 623 -4.06 -9.02 -7.02
CA PRO A 623 -4.94 -7.89 -6.76
C PRO A 623 -6.07 -8.18 -5.75
N SER A 624 -6.34 -9.47 -5.45
CA SER A 624 -7.38 -9.90 -4.52
C SER A 624 -6.86 -10.16 -3.10
N ALA A 625 -5.61 -9.78 -2.81
CA ALA A 625 -5.06 -9.92 -1.46
C ALA A 625 -5.82 -9.02 -0.46
N THR A 626 -6.14 -9.59 0.70
CA THR A 626 -6.89 -8.92 1.78
C THR A 626 -5.95 -8.14 2.70
N LEU A 627 -4.73 -8.64 2.89
CA LEU A 627 -3.72 -8.03 3.74
C LEU A 627 -2.38 -8.23 3.07
N VAL A 628 -1.58 -7.18 2.95
CA VAL A 628 -0.21 -7.25 2.46
C VAL A 628 0.67 -6.35 3.30
N ALA A 629 1.77 -6.89 3.79
CA ALA A 629 2.84 -6.15 4.43
C ALA A 629 4.13 -6.43 3.66
N ALA A 630 4.77 -5.42 3.11
CA ALA A 630 6.06 -5.54 2.43
C ALA A 630 7.03 -4.49 2.94
N PHE A 631 8.31 -4.83 2.98
CA PHE A 631 9.35 -3.94 3.47
C PHE A 631 10.69 -4.27 2.82
N ALA A 632 11.50 -3.23 2.63
CA ALA A 632 12.88 -3.27 2.20
C ALA A 632 13.76 -3.01 3.43
N MET A 633 14.69 -3.93 3.68
CA MET A 633 15.58 -3.90 4.82
C MET A 633 16.93 -3.31 4.46
N GLU A 634 17.48 -2.55 5.40
CA GLU A 634 18.85 -2.06 5.35
C GLU A 634 19.79 -3.26 5.55
N ASP A 635 19.67 -3.99 6.65
CA ASP A 635 20.54 -5.14 6.92
C ASP A 635 19.74 -6.40 7.25
N SER A 636 19.83 -7.41 6.38
CA SER A 636 19.20 -8.71 6.56
C SER A 636 19.80 -9.50 7.72
N SER A 637 21.08 -9.27 8.08
CA SER A 637 21.74 -9.96 9.19
C SER A 637 21.17 -9.51 10.54
N SER A 638 21.04 -8.20 10.74
CA SER A 638 20.42 -7.61 11.93
C SER A 638 18.99 -8.11 12.16
N ALA A 639 18.20 -8.32 11.11
CA ALA A 639 16.84 -8.84 11.23
C ALA A 639 16.79 -10.33 11.65
N VAL A 640 17.66 -11.16 11.07
CA VAL A 640 17.78 -12.59 11.42
C VAL A 640 18.30 -12.75 12.84
N GLU A 641 19.32 -11.98 13.23
CA GLU A 641 19.86 -11.97 14.60
C GLU A 641 18.78 -11.63 15.63
N GLN A 642 17.98 -10.59 15.39
CA GLN A 642 16.94 -10.18 16.33
C GLN A 642 15.74 -11.14 16.36
N LEU A 643 15.38 -11.76 15.22
CA LEU A 643 14.39 -12.83 15.18
C LEU A 643 14.89 -14.05 15.99
N LEU A 644 16.17 -14.41 15.83
CA LEU A 644 16.80 -15.47 16.61
C LEU A 644 16.84 -15.12 18.10
N GLU A 645 17.21 -13.90 18.47
CA GLU A 645 17.21 -13.44 19.87
C GLU A 645 15.81 -13.55 20.50
N LYS A 646 14.74 -13.25 19.74
CA LYS A 646 13.34 -13.42 20.18
C LYS A 646 12.94 -14.89 20.33
N LEU A 647 13.35 -15.75 19.41
CA LEU A 647 13.09 -17.20 19.50
C LEU A 647 13.94 -17.87 20.59
N ALA A 648 15.09 -17.28 20.91
CA ALA A 648 16.10 -17.76 21.87
C ALA A 648 15.91 -17.24 23.30
N GLY A 649 14.77 -16.61 23.62
CA GLY A 649 14.51 -15.97 24.91
C GLY A 649 15.00 -16.76 26.12
N LYS A 650 15.50 -16.07 27.15
CA LYS A 650 16.20 -16.66 28.32
C LYS A 650 15.49 -17.91 28.87
N GLY A 651 16.14 -19.06 28.74
CA GLY A 651 15.66 -20.36 29.24
C GLY A 651 14.87 -21.20 28.24
N SER A 652 14.80 -20.80 26.96
CA SER A 652 14.25 -21.65 25.90
C SER A 652 15.28 -22.71 25.45
N PRO A 653 14.85 -23.91 25.03
CA PRO A 653 15.73 -24.93 24.45
C PRO A 653 16.53 -24.41 23.23
N VAL A 654 15.99 -23.40 22.52
CA VAL A 654 16.64 -22.74 21.38
C VAL A 654 17.75 -21.79 21.85
N GLY A 655 17.56 -21.11 22.99
CA GLY A 655 18.58 -20.25 23.61
C GLY A 655 19.74 -21.02 24.22
N GLU A 656 19.48 -22.12 24.94
CA GLU A 656 20.54 -23.01 25.44
C GLU A 656 21.34 -23.64 24.29
N TRP A 657 20.66 -23.96 23.17
CA TRP A 657 21.30 -24.42 21.94
C TRP A 657 22.17 -23.34 21.29
N LEU A 658 21.71 -22.10 21.17
CA LEU A 658 22.50 -20.99 20.61
C LEU A 658 23.76 -20.72 21.43
N ASP A 659 23.66 -20.71 22.76
CA ASP A 659 24.81 -20.53 23.66
C ASP A 659 25.84 -21.68 23.53
N GLU A 660 25.37 -22.93 23.42
CA GLU A 660 26.24 -24.10 23.18
C GLU A 660 26.85 -24.08 21.77
N PHE A 661 26.11 -23.56 20.78
CA PHE A 661 26.50 -23.46 19.38
C PHE A 661 27.55 -22.36 19.13
N GLU A 662 27.39 -21.18 19.73
CA GLU A 662 28.40 -20.10 19.73
C GLU A 662 29.72 -20.58 20.35
N GLY A 663 29.64 -21.43 21.38
CA GLY A 663 30.79 -22.10 21.99
C GLY A 663 31.59 -23.03 21.06
N THR A 664 31.00 -23.46 19.93
CA THR A 664 31.67 -24.34 18.94
C THR A 664 32.45 -23.59 17.85
N GLY A 665 32.34 -22.25 17.80
CA GLY A 665 33.04 -21.40 16.83
C GLY A 665 32.43 -21.37 15.42
N ARG A 666 31.11 -21.61 15.29
CA ARG A 666 30.36 -21.60 14.03
C ARG A 666 29.37 -20.42 13.91
N SER A 667 29.84 -19.19 14.16
CA SER A 667 29.07 -17.97 13.88
C SER A 667 28.56 -17.87 12.42
N SER A 668 29.12 -18.69 11.51
CA SER A 668 28.85 -18.61 10.08
C SER A 668 27.41 -18.90 9.68
N ILE A 669 26.53 -19.53 10.47
CA ILE A 669 25.20 -19.92 9.96
C ILE A 669 24.25 -18.73 9.86
N VAL A 670 24.24 -17.86 10.87
CA VAL A 670 23.47 -16.61 10.80
C VAL A 670 24.03 -15.75 9.66
N ASP A 671 25.37 -15.68 9.56
CA ASP A 671 26.06 -15.03 8.46
C ASP A 671 25.70 -15.66 7.11
N ASP A 672 25.59 -16.99 7.01
CA ASP A 672 25.30 -17.74 5.78
C ASP A 672 23.83 -17.55 5.37
N VAL A 673 22.88 -17.52 6.33
CA VAL A 673 21.47 -17.18 6.06
C VAL A 673 21.36 -15.73 5.63
N ALA A 674 21.93 -14.81 6.40
CA ALA A 674 21.88 -13.38 6.12
C ALA A 674 22.52 -13.02 4.78
N ALA A 675 23.66 -13.63 4.43
CA ALA A 675 24.31 -13.44 3.14
C ALA A 675 23.52 -14.07 1.98
N SER A 676 22.70 -15.10 2.25
CA SER A 676 21.90 -15.76 1.22
C SER A 676 20.57 -15.07 0.92
N ILE A 677 20.02 -14.29 1.85
CA ILE A 677 18.76 -13.55 1.70
C ILE A 677 19.02 -12.08 1.37
N GLY A 678 18.20 -11.53 0.48
CA GLY A 678 18.19 -10.11 0.19
C GLY A 678 17.41 -9.29 1.21
N GLY A 679 17.28 -8.00 0.93
CA GLY A 679 16.58 -7.06 1.81
C GLY A 679 15.08 -6.94 1.56
N GLU A 680 14.52 -7.52 0.49
CA GLU A 680 13.11 -7.35 0.16
C GLU A 680 12.24 -8.50 0.71
N PHE A 681 11.16 -8.17 1.43
CA PHE A 681 10.20 -9.13 1.98
C PHE A 681 8.76 -8.68 1.71
N ALA A 682 7.86 -9.64 1.48
CA ALA A 682 6.42 -9.42 1.47
C ALA A 682 5.67 -10.60 2.09
N PHE A 683 4.78 -10.30 3.03
CA PHE A 683 3.79 -11.22 3.56
C PHE A 683 2.40 -10.82 3.06
N ALA A 684 1.61 -11.79 2.65
CA ALA A 684 0.25 -11.54 2.19
C ALA A 684 -0.74 -12.61 2.63
N ILE A 685 -1.98 -12.19 2.87
CA ILE A 685 -3.15 -13.07 2.92
C ILE A 685 -3.85 -12.93 1.58
N ASP A 686 -3.69 -13.96 0.73
CA ASP A 686 -4.06 -13.96 -0.68
C ASP A 686 -5.06 -15.09 -0.96
N GLY A 687 -6.24 -14.98 -0.34
CA GLY A 687 -7.33 -15.96 -0.44
C GLY A 687 -8.13 -16.12 0.85
N PRO A 688 -8.89 -17.22 0.99
CA PRO A 688 -9.72 -17.48 2.17
C PRO A 688 -8.92 -17.48 3.48
N LEU A 689 -9.54 -16.97 4.54
CA LEU A 689 -9.00 -16.97 5.91
C LEU A 689 -9.23 -18.29 6.67
N LEU A 690 -10.26 -19.05 6.28
CA LEU A 690 -10.67 -20.29 6.94
C LEU A 690 -10.74 -21.47 5.96
N PRO A 691 -10.49 -22.72 6.42
CA PRO A 691 -10.06 -23.10 7.77
C PRO A 691 -8.56 -22.86 8.05
N VAL A 692 -7.72 -22.79 7.02
CA VAL A 692 -6.31 -22.38 7.11
C VAL A 692 -6.14 -21.12 6.27
N PRO A 693 -5.56 -20.03 6.82
CA PRO A 693 -5.42 -18.80 6.07
C PRO A 693 -4.51 -19.00 4.86
N SER A 694 -4.89 -18.39 3.73
CA SER A 694 -4.13 -18.44 2.48
C SER A 694 -2.93 -17.50 2.50
N TRP A 695 -2.03 -17.73 3.46
CA TRP A 695 -0.84 -16.91 3.64
C TRP A 695 0.25 -17.24 2.62
N LYS A 696 1.03 -16.23 2.28
CA LYS A 696 2.20 -16.29 1.39
C LYS A 696 3.28 -15.37 1.95
N LEU A 697 4.52 -15.84 1.91
CA LEU A 697 5.73 -15.08 2.20
C LEU A 697 6.61 -15.11 0.96
N VAL A 698 7.09 -13.96 0.53
CA VAL A 698 8.01 -13.81 -0.60
C VAL A 698 9.21 -13.03 -0.10
N MET A 699 10.40 -13.54 -0.36
CA MET A 699 11.65 -12.89 0.07
C MET A 699 12.69 -12.97 -1.02
N GLU A 700 13.48 -11.91 -1.17
CA GLU A 700 14.62 -11.89 -2.08
C GLU A 700 15.70 -12.87 -1.60
N VAL A 701 16.34 -13.57 -2.54
CA VAL A 701 17.36 -14.57 -2.26
C VAL A 701 18.51 -14.39 -3.26
N TYR A 702 19.70 -14.10 -2.73
CA TYR A 702 20.93 -13.97 -3.51
C TYR A 702 21.58 -15.34 -3.77
N ASP A 703 21.57 -16.25 -2.78
CA ASP A 703 22.11 -17.62 -2.92
C ASP A 703 21.08 -18.69 -2.50
N PRO A 704 20.25 -19.18 -3.43
CA PRO A 704 19.23 -20.17 -3.12
C PRO A 704 19.79 -21.54 -2.75
N MET A 705 21.01 -21.86 -3.19
CA MET A 705 21.63 -23.15 -2.88
C MET A 705 22.11 -23.18 -1.44
N THR A 706 22.80 -22.13 -1.01
CA THR A 706 23.25 -21.98 0.39
C THR A 706 22.06 -21.92 1.33
N LEU A 707 21.03 -21.13 1.00
CA LEU A 707 19.81 -21.06 1.81
C LEU A 707 19.13 -22.43 1.95
N GLN A 708 18.99 -23.19 0.85
CA GLN A 708 18.37 -24.52 0.90
C GLN A 708 19.17 -25.51 1.76
N MET A 709 20.50 -25.52 1.65
CA MET A 709 21.35 -26.38 2.49
C MET A 709 21.22 -26.03 3.97
N THR A 710 21.16 -24.74 4.28
CA THR A 710 20.99 -24.26 5.66
C THR A 710 19.61 -24.63 6.23
N LEU A 711 18.54 -24.55 5.43
CA LEU A 711 17.21 -25.02 5.82
C LEU A 711 17.19 -26.53 6.12
N GLU A 712 17.75 -27.36 5.23
CA GLU A 712 17.83 -28.81 5.44
C GLU A 712 18.62 -29.17 6.69
N TRP A 713 19.72 -28.47 6.93
CA TRP A 713 20.52 -28.62 8.13
C TRP A 713 19.74 -28.20 9.39
N GLY A 714 19.05 -27.06 9.35
CA GLY A 714 18.24 -26.55 10.46
C GLY A 714 17.10 -27.50 10.84
N VAL A 715 16.44 -28.11 9.85
CA VAL A 715 15.47 -29.19 10.09
C VAL A 715 16.11 -30.41 10.74
N GLY A 716 17.34 -30.76 10.35
CA GLY A 716 18.12 -31.79 11.05
C GLY A 716 18.35 -31.49 12.52
N GLN A 717 18.59 -30.22 12.89
CA GLN A 717 18.75 -29.80 14.28
C GLN A 717 17.42 -29.82 15.05
N LEU A 718 16.35 -29.27 14.46
CA LEU A 718 15.01 -29.33 15.05
C LEU A 718 14.57 -30.76 15.32
N ASN A 719 14.94 -31.71 14.47
CA ASN A 719 14.67 -33.14 14.68
C ASN A 719 15.48 -33.74 15.83
N SER A 720 16.68 -33.23 16.12
CA SER A 720 17.45 -33.64 17.31
C SER A 720 16.74 -33.19 18.58
N ILE A 721 16.28 -31.93 18.62
CA ILE A 721 15.52 -31.37 19.75
C ILE A 721 14.17 -32.08 19.91
N ALA A 722 13.48 -32.34 18.80
CA ALA A 722 12.21 -33.08 18.79
C ALA A 722 12.38 -34.49 19.37
N ALA A 723 13.45 -35.20 19.00
CA ALA A 723 13.75 -36.52 19.54
C ALA A 723 14.05 -36.50 21.05
N GLU A 724 14.64 -35.43 21.57
CA GLU A 724 14.85 -35.25 23.02
C GLU A 724 13.55 -34.98 23.79
N ASN A 725 12.53 -34.46 23.11
CA ASN A 725 11.22 -34.10 23.68
C ASN A 725 10.08 -35.05 23.26
N ASP A 726 10.40 -36.23 22.72
CA ASP A 726 9.43 -37.27 22.26
C ASP A 726 8.42 -36.77 21.21
N MET A 727 8.85 -35.87 20.32
CA MET A 727 8.07 -35.35 19.18
C MET A 727 8.51 -36.02 17.87
N ASP A 728 7.57 -36.21 16.93
CA ASP A 728 7.84 -36.85 15.63
C ASP A 728 8.69 -35.96 14.70
N GLY A 729 8.69 -34.63 14.92
CA GLY A 729 9.61 -33.68 14.30
C GLY A 729 9.14 -33.15 12.94
N PHE A 730 10.10 -32.85 12.06
CA PHE A 730 9.90 -32.10 10.82
C PHE A 730 10.59 -32.77 9.63
N ARG A 731 10.06 -32.53 8.43
CA ARG A 731 10.68 -33.01 7.18
C ARG A 731 10.53 -31.99 6.05
N ILE A 732 11.58 -31.87 5.24
CA ILE A 732 11.53 -31.24 3.92
C ILE A 732 11.44 -32.33 2.85
N VAL A 733 10.45 -32.23 1.97
CA VAL A 733 10.25 -33.13 0.82
C VAL A 733 10.35 -32.32 -0.46
N ARG A 734 11.18 -32.76 -1.41
CA ARG A 734 11.32 -32.13 -2.72
C ARG A 734 10.34 -32.73 -3.73
N HIS A 735 9.57 -31.87 -4.41
CA HIS A 735 8.60 -32.19 -5.45
C HIS A 735 8.97 -31.48 -6.77
N GLY A 736 9.97 -32.00 -7.48
CA GLY A 736 10.51 -31.36 -8.67
C GLY A 736 11.28 -30.08 -8.32
N ASN A 737 10.73 -28.93 -8.69
CA ASN A 737 11.33 -27.61 -8.45
C ASN A 737 10.80 -26.96 -7.16
N ALA A 738 9.74 -27.52 -6.57
CA ALA A 738 9.16 -27.05 -5.32
C ALA A 738 9.55 -27.97 -4.16
N TYR A 739 9.43 -27.44 -2.95
CA TYR A 739 9.69 -28.11 -1.68
C TYR A 739 8.46 -28.02 -0.80
N GLU A 740 8.32 -28.98 0.11
CA GLU A 740 7.30 -29.05 1.14
C GLU A 740 7.98 -29.25 2.48
N PHE A 741 7.92 -28.24 3.33
CA PHE A 741 8.25 -28.35 4.75
C PHE A 741 7.00 -28.84 5.50
N LYS A 742 7.11 -29.88 6.31
CA LYS A 742 5.99 -30.50 7.01
C LYS A 742 6.34 -30.82 8.47
N SER A 743 5.48 -30.41 9.40
CA SER A 743 5.45 -30.92 10.76
C SER A 743 4.78 -32.29 10.78
N LEU A 744 5.44 -33.27 11.39
CA LEU A 744 4.94 -34.63 11.49
C LEU A 744 3.93 -34.77 12.64
N ASP A 745 4.04 -33.93 13.66
CA ASP A 745 3.13 -33.88 14.81
C ASP A 745 1.77 -33.25 14.46
N THR A 746 1.77 -32.04 13.88
CA THR A 746 0.52 -31.28 13.61
C THR A 746 -0.04 -31.52 12.21
N GLY A 747 0.77 -32.08 11.30
CA GLY A 747 0.42 -32.23 9.89
C GLY A 747 0.45 -30.93 9.09
N LEU A 748 0.75 -29.78 9.71
CA LEU A 748 0.90 -28.50 9.03
C LEU A 748 2.05 -28.56 8.01
N SER A 749 1.82 -28.00 6.83
CA SER A 749 2.81 -27.91 5.78
C SER A 749 2.93 -26.50 5.21
N ALA A 750 4.14 -26.14 4.81
CA ALA A 750 4.46 -24.96 4.02
C ALA A 750 5.12 -25.42 2.73
N HIS A 751 4.67 -24.88 1.60
CA HIS A 751 5.23 -25.18 0.29
C HIS A 751 6.05 -24.01 -0.19
N TYR A 752 7.21 -24.26 -0.80
CA TYR A 752 8.05 -23.19 -1.31
C TYR A 752 8.78 -23.54 -2.59
N THR A 753 9.22 -22.52 -3.33
CA THR A 753 10.03 -22.65 -4.54
C THR A 753 10.91 -21.42 -4.71
N TYR A 754 12.01 -21.57 -5.43
CA TYR A 754 12.84 -20.46 -5.87
C TYR A 754 12.45 -20.06 -7.30
N HIS A 755 12.30 -18.77 -7.58
CA HIS A 755 12.00 -18.22 -8.91
C HIS A 755 12.47 -16.76 -9.01
N ASP A 756 13.17 -16.40 -10.09
CA ASP A 756 13.62 -15.02 -10.40
C ASP A 756 14.40 -14.30 -9.27
N GLY A 757 15.20 -15.05 -8.50
CA GLY A 757 15.93 -14.52 -7.35
C GLY A 757 15.05 -14.29 -6.11
N TYR A 758 13.88 -14.93 -6.04
CA TYR A 758 12.99 -14.91 -4.88
C TYR A 758 12.69 -16.32 -4.38
N MET A 759 12.49 -16.46 -3.07
CA MET A 759 11.86 -17.62 -2.46
C MET A 759 10.39 -17.29 -2.18
N VAL A 760 9.49 -18.05 -2.81
CA VAL A 760 8.04 -17.93 -2.61
C VAL A 760 7.60 -19.08 -1.73
N VAL A 761 7.09 -18.77 -0.54
CA VAL A 761 6.56 -19.72 0.45
C VAL A 761 5.06 -19.49 0.60
N ALA A 762 4.24 -20.53 0.68
CA ALA A 762 2.81 -20.40 0.94
C ALA A 762 2.23 -21.63 1.66
N ALA A 763 1.04 -21.45 2.23
CA ALA A 763 0.30 -22.52 2.92
C ALA A 763 0.00 -23.75 2.04
N SER A 764 -0.06 -23.59 0.71
CA SER A 764 -0.32 -24.68 -0.22
C SER A 764 0.46 -24.55 -1.52
N ARG A 765 0.73 -25.68 -2.17
CA ARG A 765 1.31 -25.71 -3.52
C ARG A 765 0.47 -24.92 -4.53
N GLY A 766 -0.85 -24.91 -4.38
CA GLY A 766 -1.76 -24.14 -5.23
C GLY A 766 -1.49 -22.63 -5.14
N LEU A 767 -1.23 -22.12 -3.94
CA LEU A 767 -0.90 -20.70 -3.72
C LEU A 767 0.49 -20.34 -4.27
N VAL A 768 1.48 -21.23 -4.16
CA VAL A 768 2.79 -21.03 -4.80
C VAL A 768 2.62 -20.93 -6.32
N ASN A 769 1.92 -21.88 -6.94
CA ASN A 769 1.67 -21.85 -8.39
C ASN A 769 0.91 -20.59 -8.83
N ARG A 770 -0.07 -20.16 -8.04
CA ARG A 770 -0.80 -18.91 -8.29
C ARG A 770 0.12 -17.71 -8.23
N ALA A 771 1.00 -17.61 -7.23
CA ALA A 771 1.98 -16.52 -7.13
C ALA A 771 2.89 -16.44 -8.36
N LEU A 772 3.41 -17.58 -8.83
CA LEU A 772 4.21 -17.63 -10.05
C LEU A 772 3.40 -17.23 -11.29
N GLN A 773 2.12 -17.62 -11.35
CA GLN A 773 1.23 -17.23 -12.44
C GLN A 773 0.92 -15.71 -12.41
N THR A 774 0.65 -15.16 -11.23
CA THR A 774 0.41 -13.73 -11.00
C THR A 774 1.58 -12.91 -11.55
N ARG A 775 2.81 -13.22 -11.12
CA ARG A 775 4.02 -12.57 -11.64
C ARG A 775 4.14 -12.68 -13.16
N ARG A 776 3.98 -13.88 -13.72
CA ARG A 776 4.08 -14.10 -15.18
C ARG A 776 3.02 -13.37 -16.00
N SER A 777 1.83 -13.18 -15.44
CA SER A 777 0.73 -12.46 -16.11
C SER A 777 0.86 -10.95 -16.05
N GLY A 778 1.65 -10.41 -15.11
CA GLY A 778 1.71 -8.97 -14.83
C GLY A 778 0.42 -8.40 -14.21
N VAL A 779 -0.51 -9.25 -13.77
CA VAL A 779 -1.76 -8.84 -13.11
C VAL A 779 -1.54 -8.96 -11.60
N THR A 780 -0.87 -7.98 -11.02
CA THR A 780 -0.33 -7.99 -9.66
C THR A 780 -1.05 -6.96 -8.78
N LEU A 781 -0.81 -7.00 -7.47
CA LEU A 781 -1.32 -5.95 -6.58
C LEU A 781 -0.76 -4.57 -6.95
N SER A 782 0.54 -4.49 -7.22
CA SER A 782 1.25 -3.25 -7.61
C SER A 782 0.67 -2.61 -8.86
N SER A 783 0.22 -3.41 -9.84
CA SER A 783 -0.40 -2.93 -11.08
C SER A 783 -1.91 -2.68 -10.95
N SER A 784 -2.51 -2.89 -9.78
CA SER A 784 -3.97 -2.79 -9.63
C SER A 784 -4.41 -1.35 -9.40
N GLN A 785 -5.45 -0.91 -10.12
CA GLN A 785 -5.96 0.47 -10.02
C GLN A 785 -6.31 0.86 -8.58
N ARG A 786 -6.78 -0.10 -7.78
CA ARG A 786 -7.15 0.08 -6.38
C ARG A 786 -5.95 0.39 -5.49
N PHE A 787 -4.85 -0.34 -5.69
CA PHE A 787 -3.61 -0.06 -4.98
C PHE A 787 -3.02 1.28 -5.43
N VAL A 788 -2.98 1.51 -6.76
CA VAL A 788 -2.45 2.73 -7.35
C VAL A 788 -3.22 3.98 -6.91
N SER A 789 -4.55 3.92 -6.81
CA SER A 789 -5.37 5.05 -6.32
C SER A 789 -5.12 5.39 -4.85
N LEU A 790 -4.58 4.45 -4.08
CA LEU A 790 -4.23 4.66 -2.68
C LEU A 790 -2.78 5.12 -2.51
N LEU A 791 -1.92 5.10 -3.53
CA LEU A 791 -0.56 5.59 -3.37
C LEU A 791 -0.57 7.06 -2.95
N PRO A 792 0.29 7.48 -2.00
CA PRO A 792 0.38 8.89 -1.66
C PRO A 792 0.96 9.68 -2.82
N GLU A 793 0.47 10.91 -2.97
CA GLU A 793 0.95 11.85 -3.98
C GLU A 793 2.18 12.56 -3.40
N ASP A 794 3.37 12.18 -3.87
CA ASP A 794 4.62 12.79 -3.47
C ASP A 794 5.74 12.56 -4.51
N SER A 795 6.93 13.08 -4.21
CA SER A 795 8.14 12.97 -5.01
C SER A 795 8.82 11.60 -4.99
N GLU A 796 8.40 10.67 -4.13
CA GLU A 796 9.08 9.40 -3.93
C GLU A 796 8.51 8.32 -4.86
N ALA A 797 9.33 7.85 -5.79
CA ALA A 797 8.95 6.77 -6.73
C ALA A 797 8.79 5.40 -6.04
N HIS A 798 9.39 5.27 -4.86
CA HIS A 798 9.45 4.06 -4.04
C HIS A 798 9.04 4.34 -2.60
N PHE A 799 8.97 3.31 -1.78
CA PHE A 799 8.80 3.41 -0.32
C PHE A 799 9.65 2.33 0.35
N SER A 800 9.89 2.44 1.65
CA SER A 800 10.70 1.49 2.43
C SER A 800 9.85 0.39 3.05
N ALA A 801 8.58 0.68 3.35
CA ALA A 801 7.59 -0.32 3.75
C ALA A 801 6.20 0.06 3.26
N VAL A 802 5.34 -0.94 3.16
CA VAL A 802 3.92 -0.78 2.81
C VAL A 802 3.06 -1.79 3.56
N LEU A 803 1.92 -1.32 4.03
CA LEU A 803 0.83 -2.11 4.61
C LEU A 803 -0.45 -1.78 3.85
N PHE A 804 -0.95 -2.74 3.08
CA PHE A 804 -2.22 -2.65 2.38
C PHE A 804 -3.26 -3.53 3.07
N GLN A 805 -4.46 -2.99 3.29
CA GLN A 805 -5.57 -3.68 3.94
C GLN A 805 -6.85 -3.53 3.12
N ASP A 806 -7.51 -4.64 2.82
CA ASP A 806 -8.82 -4.73 2.20
C ASP A 806 -9.69 -5.74 2.97
N LEU A 807 -10.20 -5.30 4.12
CA LEU A 807 -11.04 -6.14 4.96
C LEU A 807 -12.51 -6.16 4.48
N GLY A 808 -12.92 -5.24 3.60
CA GLY A 808 -14.26 -5.22 3.02
C GLY A 808 -14.60 -6.48 2.21
N SER A 809 -13.61 -7.07 1.54
CA SER A 809 -13.77 -8.33 0.79
C SER A 809 -14.12 -9.54 1.67
N VAL A 810 -13.75 -9.50 2.96
CA VAL A 810 -13.95 -10.58 3.94
C VAL A 810 -15.28 -10.43 4.70
N VAL A 811 -15.68 -9.19 5.00
CA VAL A 811 -16.90 -8.91 5.77
C VAL A 811 -18.15 -9.28 4.97
N GLY A 812 -18.17 -9.06 3.65
CA GLY A 812 -19.35 -9.34 2.81
C GLY A 812 -19.87 -10.79 2.88
N PRO A 813 -19.04 -11.83 2.67
CA PRO A 813 -19.45 -13.23 2.84
C PRO A 813 -19.91 -13.60 4.25
N VAL A 814 -19.21 -13.13 5.29
CA VAL A 814 -19.55 -13.39 6.70
C VAL A 814 -20.85 -12.69 7.07
N ALA A 815 -21.03 -11.43 6.66
CA ALA A 815 -22.26 -10.67 6.84
C ALA A 815 -23.45 -11.34 6.14
N ARG A 816 -23.27 -11.90 4.94
CA ARG A 816 -24.33 -12.68 4.25
C ARG A 816 -24.67 -13.98 4.96
N GLN A 817 -23.68 -14.66 5.54
CA GLN A 817 -23.90 -15.88 6.31
C GLN A 817 -24.59 -15.60 7.64
N LEU A 818 -24.24 -14.49 8.30
CA LEU A 818 -24.94 -13.97 9.49
C LEU A 818 -26.34 -13.46 9.14
N GLN A 819 -26.55 -12.83 7.98
CA GLN A 819 -27.88 -12.45 7.46
C GLN A 819 -28.74 -13.68 7.17
N GLY A 820 -28.15 -14.79 6.71
CA GLY A 820 -28.85 -16.08 6.58
C GLY A 820 -29.26 -16.69 7.93
N MET A 821 -28.65 -16.25 9.04
CA MET A 821 -29.04 -16.59 10.41
C MET A 821 -29.88 -15.48 11.08
N ALA A 822 -30.09 -14.35 10.40
CA ALA A 822 -30.72 -13.15 10.96
C ALA A 822 -32.25 -13.20 11.01
N ASP A 823 -32.89 -14.26 10.50
CA ASP A 823 -34.31 -14.54 10.78
C ASP A 823 -34.55 -14.86 12.28
N GLU A 824 -33.50 -15.13 13.07
CA GLU A 824 -33.57 -15.34 14.53
C GLU A 824 -33.18 -14.12 15.39
N PHE A 825 -32.58 -13.06 14.81
CA PHE A 825 -32.12 -11.87 15.54
C PHE A 825 -32.88 -10.62 15.10
N ASN A 826 -33.97 -10.27 15.79
CA ASN A 826 -34.64 -8.98 15.61
C ASN A 826 -34.03 -7.92 16.54
N GLY A 827 -33.38 -6.88 16.00
CA GLY A 827 -32.99 -5.67 16.77
C GLY A 827 -31.76 -4.90 16.27
N PRO A 828 -31.33 -3.84 17.02
CA PRO A 828 -30.27 -2.87 16.67
C PRO A 828 -28.87 -3.44 16.37
N GLN A 829 -28.69 -4.76 16.48
CA GLN A 829 -27.46 -5.45 16.12
C GLN A 829 -27.29 -5.64 14.60
N GLN A 830 -28.37 -5.58 13.81
CA GLN A 830 -28.28 -5.62 12.35
C GLN A 830 -27.67 -4.31 11.79
N ASP A 831 -27.98 -3.17 12.41
CA ASP A 831 -27.44 -1.85 12.02
C ASP A 831 -25.96 -1.69 12.36
N ILE A 832 -25.50 -2.31 13.45
CA ILE A 832 -24.08 -2.35 13.82
C ILE A 832 -23.29 -3.19 12.81
N VAL A 833 -23.79 -4.35 12.39
CA VAL A 833 -23.12 -5.19 11.37
C VAL A 833 -23.12 -4.51 9.99
N ALA A 834 -24.21 -3.81 9.62
CA ALA A 834 -24.27 -3.01 8.39
C ALA A 834 -23.32 -1.79 8.44
N ALA A 835 -23.26 -1.07 9.56
CA ALA A 835 -22.32 0.03 9.79
C ALA A 835 -20.87 -0.43 9.73
N PHE A 836 -20.53 -1.58 10.33
CA PHE A 836 -19.18 -2.16 10.25
C PHE A 836 -18.78 -2.58 8.83
N SER A 837 -19.74 -3.01 8.00
CA SER A 837 -19.48 -3.40 6.59
C SER A 837 -19.31 -2.21 5.63
N GLY A 838 -19.88 -1.05 5.96
CA GLY A 838 -19.74 0.19 5.17
C GLY A 838 -18.50 1.04 5.51
N VAL A 839 -17.78 0.71 6.59
CA VAL A 839 -16.72 1.54 7.17
C VAL A 839 -15.29 1.08 6.82
N MET A 840 -15.08 -0.19 6.46
CA MET A 840 -13.74 -0.74 6.21
C MET A 840 -13.36 -0.67 4.72
N LYS A 841 -13.22 0.56 4.22
CA LYS A 841 -12.66 0.82 2.89
C LYS A 841 -11.20 0.38 2.84
N PRO A 842 -10.66 0.01 1.66
CA PRO A 842 -9.26 -0.32 1.53
C PRO A 842 -8.38 0.85 1.95
N SER A 843 -7.29 0.52 2.64
CA SER A 843 -6.34 1.49 3.15
C SER A 843 -4.92 1.07 2.81
N LEU A 844 -4.04 2.07 2.71
CA LEU A 844 -2.63 1.90 2.44
C LEU A 844 -1.85 2.75 3.43
N THR A 845 -0.88 2.14 4.11
CA THR A 845 0.11 2.86 4.90
C THR A 845 1.46 2.60 4.26
N VAL A 846 2.17 3.64 3.87
CA VAL A 846 3.56 3.53 3.42
C VAL A 846 4.49 4.13 4.45
N ALA A 847 5.70 3.59 4.55
CA ALA A 847 6.77 4.14 5.36
C ALA A 847 7.97 4.48 4.49
N TYR A 848 8.61 5.60 4.80
CA TYR A 848 9.86 6.07 4.22
C TYR A 848 10.90 6.03 5.33
N GLY A 849 11.84 5.11 5.21
CA GLY A 849 13.00 5.00 6.09
C GLY A 849 14.06 6.00 5.65
N GLU A 850 14.61 6.72 6.63
CA GLU A 850 15.78 7.57 6.49
C GLU A 850 16.68 7.33 7.70
N PRO A 851 17.99 7.67 7.65
CA PRO A 851 18.94 7.27 8.69
C PRO A 851 18.51 7.61 10.12
N SER A 852 17.88 8.77 10.35
CA SER A 852 17.45 9.20 11.69
C SER A 852 15.94 9.45 11.80
N ARG A 853 15.14 9.08 10.80
CA ARG A 853 13.68 9.30 10.85
C ARG A 853 12.91 8.27 10.03
N ILE A 854 11.68 7.98 10.45
CA ILE A 854 10.73 7.19 9.67
C ILE A 854 9.47 8.03 9.47
N ARG A 855 9.10 8.28 8.22
CA ARG A 855 7.86 8.98 7.86
C ARG A 855 6.83 7.97 7.38
N PHE A 856 5.70 7.91 8.06
CA PHE A 856 4.53 7.14 7.65
C PHE A 856 3.53 8.05 6.96
N VAL A 857 2.97 7.59 5.85
CA VAL A 857 1.86 8.25 5.16
C VAL A 857 0.72 7.25 5.05
N HIS A 858 -0.47 7.67 5.46
CA HIS A 858 -1.66 6.83 5.42
C HIS A 858 -2.69 7.41 4.46
N THR A 859 -3.23 6.56 3.61
CA THR A 859 -4.22 6.90 2.60
C THR A 859 -5.36 5.87 2.61
N THR A 860 -6.55 6.37 2.30
CA THR A 860 -7.80 5.62 2.44
C THR A 860 -8.84 6.22 1.50
N GLU A 861 -9.68 5.38 0.90
CA GLU A 861 -10.79 5.81 0.04
C GLU A 861 -11.91 6.56 0.81
N GLY A 862 -11.79 6.69 2.15
CA GLY A 862 -12.78 7.34 3.03
C GLY A 862 -12.47 8.78 3.45
N GLY A 863 -11.31 9.34 3.08
CA GLY A 863 -10.86 10.65 3.57
C GLY A 863 -10.38 10.64 5.04
N MET A 864 -10.04 11.83 5.54
CA MET A 864 -9.28 12.11 6.78
C MET A 864 -9.78 11.42 8.07
N PHE A 865 -11.04 10.98 8.12
CA PHE A 865 -11.69 10.44 9.33
C PHE A 865 -11.98 8.94 9.29
N SER A 866 -11.58 8.20 8.25
CA SER A 866 -11.68 6.73 8.33
C SER A 866 -10.58 6.22 9.27
N SER A 867 -10.98 5.81 10.47
CA SER A 867 -10.39 4.89 11.49
C SER A 867 -8.88 4.52 11.50
N GLY A 868 -8.15 4.52 10.39
CA GLY A 868 -6.77 4.07 10.27
C GLY A 868 -5.76 4.88 11.08
N LEU A 869 -5.82 6.22 11.06
CA LEU A 869 -4.84 7.04 11.78
C LEU A 869 -5.07 7.06 13.30
N MET A 870 -6.33 7.01 13.74
CA MET A 870 -6.67 6.83 15.17
C MET A 870 -6.27 5.43 15.67
N SER A 871 -6.29 4.40 14.81
CA SER A 871 -5.76 3.07 15.16
C SER A 871 -4.23 3.03 15.27
N LEU A 872 -3.51 3.82 14.47
CA LEU A 872 -2.05 3.98 14.57
C LEU A 872 -1.62 4.80 15.79
N LEU A 873 -2.44 5.76 16.21
CA LEU A 873 -2.26 6.52 17.46
C LEU A 873 -2.72 5.72 18.69
N SER A 874 -3.54 4.67 18.52
CA SER A 874 -3.77 3.70 19.58
C SER A 874 -2.51 2.84 19.73
N LEU A 875 -1.63 3.26 20.64
CA LEU A 875 -0.46 2.50 21.09
C LEU A 875 -0.77 1.03 21.45
N GLU A 876 -2.05 0.68 21.68
CA GLU A 876 -2.52 -0.69 21.90
C GLU A 876 -2.40 -1.61 20.65
N HIS A 877 -2.59 -1.11 19.42
CA HIS A 877 -2.65 -1.99 18.23
C HIS A 877 -1.27 -2.33 17.63
N LEU A 878 -0.27 -1.46 17.78
CA LEU A 878 1.11 -1.75 17.35
C LEU A 878 1.80 -2.79 18.25
N MET A 879 1.27 -3.04 19.45
CA MET A 879 1.90 -3.88 20.47
C MET A 879 1.34 -5.31 20.57
N ASN A 880 0.25 -5.67 19.87
CA ASN A 880 -0.46 -6.94 20.11
C ASN A 880 -0.53 -7.92 18.91
N VAL A 881 0.55 -8.04 18.14
CA VAL A 881 0.71 -9.13 17.14
C VAL A 881 0.67 -10.51 17.81
N GLN A 882 1.06 -10.58 19.09
CA GLN A 882 1.09 -11.80 19.88
C GLN A 882 -0.31 -12.32 20.25
N GLU A 883 -1.31 -11.45 20.37
CA GLU A 883 -2.69 -11.86 20.72
C GLU A 883 -3.41 -12.51 19.53
N LEU A 884 -3.10 -12.07 18.30
CA LEU A 884 -3.55 -12.65 17.04
C LEU A 884 -2.90 -14.02 16.77
N LEU A 885 -1.62 -14.18 17.13
CA LEU A 885 -0.90 -15.46 17.02
C LEU A 885 -1.26 -16.44 18.15
N ASP A 886 -1.48 -15.95 19.37
CA ASP A 886 -1.94 -16.75 20.52
C ASP A 886 -3.38 -17.25 20.33
N HIS A 887 -4.26 -16.46 19.72
CA HIS A 887 -5.61 -16.94 19.37
C HIS A 887 -5.58 -17.99 18.25
N ALA A 888 -4.69 -17.84 17.27
CA ALA A 888 -4.48 -18.85 16.22
C ALA A 888 -3.82 -20.14 16.76
N ALA A 889 -2.95 -20.03 17.77
CA ALA A 889 -2.30 -21.16 18.43
C ALA A 889 -3.25 -21.88 19.41
N ARG A 890 -4.04 -21.16 20.22
CA ARG A 890 -5.00 -21.74 21.17
C ARG A 890 -6.19 -22.42 20.50
N ALA A 891 -6.53 -22.03 19.27
CA ALA A 891 -7.52 -22.74 18.46
C ALA A 891 -7.05 -24.14 18.00
N GLY A 892 -5.73 -24.44 18.08
CA GLY A 892 -5.15 -25.75 17.77
C GLY A 892 -5.11 -26.74 18.93
N ASP A 893 -5.18 -26.27 20.18
CA ASP A 893 -4.93 -27.11 21.38
C ASP A 893 -6.17 -27.84 21.92
N GLN A 894 -7.37 -27.62 21.38
CA GLN A 894 -8.59 -28.30 21.83
C GLN A 894 -8.80 -29.71 21.21
N HIS A 895 -7.80 -30.26 20.52
CA HIS A 895 -7.83 -31.60 19.92
C HIS A 895 -6.75 -32.56 20.41
N ALA A 896 -6.35 -32.47 21.68
CA ALA A 896 -5.60 -33.51 22.36
C ALA A 896 -6.35 -34.01 23.60
N GLN A 897 -7.28 -34.97 23.41
CA GLN A 897 -7.73 -35.80 24.53
C GLN A 897 -6.60 -36.75 24.95
N PRO A 898 -6.19 -36.78 26.23
CA PRO A 898 -5.22 -37.77 26.68
C PRO A 898 -5.84 -39.16 26.68
N ALA A 899 -5.12 -40.11 26.09
CA ALA A 899 -5.45 -41.53 26.11
C ALA A 899 -5.50 -42.05 27.55
N LEU A 900 -6.60 -42.73 27.87
CA LEU A 900 -6.81 -43.44 29.14
C LEU A 900 -5.84 -44.62 29.26
N ASP A 901 -4.96 -44.58 30.25
CA ASP A 901 -4.11 -45.70 30.67
C ASP A 901 -4.94 -46.73 31.49
N PRO A 902 -4.80 -48.05 31.25
CA PRO A 902 -5.60 -49.07 31.91
C PRO A 902 -4.82 -49.72 33.06
N SER A 903 -5.26 -49.56 34.30
CA SER A 903 -5.28 -50.65 35.30
C SER A 903 -5.71 -50.22 36.70
N SER A 904 -6.50 -51.10 37.33
CA SER A 904 -6.78 -51.24 38.77
C SER A 904 -7.72 -50.21 39.41
N ASP A 905 -8.63 -50.55 40.33
CA ASP A 905 -9.35 -51.77 40.72
C ASP A 905 -10.41 -51.29 41.74
N GLU A 906 -11.43 -52.11 41.97
CA GLU A 906 -12.25 -52.17 43.19
C GLU A 906 -13.07 -50.95 43.68
N SER A 907 -14.39 -51.13 43.53
CA SER A 907 -15.44 -50.97 44.57
C SER A 907 -15.18 -50.03 45.76
N VAL A 908 -16.12 -49.13 46.03
CA VAL A 908 -17.02 -49.24 47.21
C VAL A 908 -18.09 -48.14 47.18
N ASP A 909 -19.28 -48.62 47.47
CA ASP A 909 -20.56 -47.97 47.69
C ASP A 909 -20.55 -47.05 48.93
N GLN A 910 -21.60 -46.23 49.06
CA GLN A 910 -22.08 -45.52 50.26
C GLN A 910 -21.63 -44.06 50.52
N GLN A 911 -22.56 -43.16 50.18
CA GLN A 911 -23.33 -42.36 51.15
C GLN A 911 -22.58 -41.77 52.37
N ASN A 912 -22.35 -40.46 52.35
CA ASN A 912 -23.13 -39.49 53.14
C ASN A 912 -22.47 -38.10 53.10
N ARG A 913 -23.32 -37.07 52.96
CA ARG A 913 -23.30 -35.75 53.64
C ARG A 913 -21.90 -35.21 54.00
N THR A 914 -21.48 -34.11 53.40
CA THR A 914 -22.01 -32.75 53.62
C THR A 914 -21.47 -31.81 52.56
#